data_AF-A0AAW1VPM8-F1
#
_entry.id   AF-A0AAW1VPM8-F1
#
_cell.length_a   1.000
_cell.length_b   1.000
_cell.length_c   1.000
_cell.angle_alpha   90.00
_cell.angle_beta   90.00
_cell.angle_gamma   90.00
#
_symmetry.space_group_name_H-M   'P 1'
#
loop_
_entity.id
_entity.type
_entity.pdbx_description
1 polymer ?
#
loop_
_entity_poly.entity_id
_entity_poly.type
_entity_poly.pdbx_seq_one_letter_code
_entity_poly.pdbx_strand_id
1 'polypeptide(L)'
;MRSLRLWLPLASRIQSIISCTAKPRRQFHTSSADQLHLYYNSKSCFSCSYLSVGKDPTAIAVALSLSENSKSSFLGLQIHARIIKLGLTNDIFSFNNLIKMYSKCGHLGDALRAFDGMPERNLVSWTLMVAAAVQDGEFELGLEIYSELVAIGLRPNEFTVGSVLKGCATCASIEAYKFGMSVHSFSLKIGIEQNRFVGSSILNMYAKLGDVESAKGVFESMTYLDTACWNTMIGGYAQCGYGFESLKLVSLMVSKGISMDHFTFVNALKGCSSMGNLDLGKQLHGLLIQSDMESSTSVMNALTDMYSTNGKKDLSFKVFNRIKTKDIISWNTAFGVFSEDINARELLNLVHEFMLANMKPNHITFSVLFRQCGQLLDLNLGLQFYCLALQSGFCNAANVRSSLINMFSRCGAMEMAHLFFDSLLYKNITSWNELISGYNSNYYSVEAIKTFCNLWRLGVEVNEFTLSTILETCFQDEHQQMIRQIHGAIVKSGFSFHGYVCSSLIKCYVKFGQLDDSLEFFYGFDRLDVETWGTMISALVHQGYLPLAIKFLNSLIEAGGNPDEFILGSILNSCAGIAVYHLTKSVHSIVIKMGFQTQVFVVSAVLDAYAKCGDIESARMIFSQSFRSGDVVICNAMIIACAHHGLVEEAMDIFEKMKLANLKPSQATFVSALAACSHMGWVDHGRFLFHSMASYQKMEPISRDIYGCMVDMLSRNGFLEESRQIIEVMPYTPWPAILRSLLSGCRIHGNLELGEWTVKELVQLVPENDAPYVLLAKAYSEVGSWEDATRIRREMIERGVPKNTGCSWIEM
;
A
#
# COMPACT_ATOMS: atom_id res chain seq x y z
N MET A 1 -4.63 -34.52 -16.09
CA MET A 1 -5.93 -34.82 -15.44
C MET A 1 -6.08 -36.23 -14.82
N ARG A 2 -5.08 -37.14 -14.84
CA ARG A 2 -5.19 -38.47 -14.17
C ARG A 2 -4.45 -38.60 -12.83
N SER A 3 -3.61 -37.65 -12.42
CA SER A 3 -2.87 -37.68 -11.14
C SER A 3 -3.54 -36.93 -9.96
N LEU A 4 -4.59 -36.15 -10.22
CA LEU A 4 -5.27 -35.32 -9.20
C LEU A 4 -6.49 -35.99 -8.53
N ARG A 5 -6.95 -37.16 -9.01
CA ARG A 5 -8.13 -37.85 -8.44
C ARG A 5 -7.86 -38.73 -7.22
N LEU A 6 -6.61 -38.86 -6.78
CA LEU A 6 -6.25 -39.69 -5.62
C LEU A 6 -6.33 -38.97 -4.27
N TRP A 7 -6.70 -37.67 -4.24
CA TRP A 7 -6.61 -36.84 -3.02
C TRP A 7 -7.94 -36.28 -2.50
N LEU A 8 -9.07 -36.71 -3.06
CA LEU A 8 -10.42 -36.33 -2.64
C LEU A 8 -10.91 -36.91 -1.29
N PRO A 9 -10.37 -38.00 -0.70
CA PRO A 9 -10.88 -38.49 0.59
C PRO A 9 -10.22 -37.85 1.84
N LEU A 10 -9.30 -36.87 1.70
CA LEU A 10 -8.58 -36.32 2.85
C LEU A 10 -9.31 -35.18 3.58
N ALA A 11 -10.27 -34.51 2.93
CA ALA A 11 -10.99 -33.37 3.51
C ALA A 11 -11.81 -33.74 4.77
N SER A 12 -12.35 -34.96 4.83
CA SER A 12 -13.10 -35.46 6.00
C SER A 12 -12.19 -35.94 7.14
N ARG A 13 -10.88 -36.13 6.90
CA ARG A 13 -9.89 -36.52 7.94
C ARG A 13 -9.26 -35.31 8.63
N ILE A 14 -9.33 -34.11 8.04
CA ILE A 14 -8.74 -32.89 8.60
C ILE A 14 -9.49 -32.44 9.88
N GLN A 15 -10.79 -32.67 9.96
CA GLN A 15 -11.60 -32.37 11.15
C GLN A 15 -11.24 -33.25 12.37
N SER A 16 -10.63 -34.42 12.14
CA SER A 16 -10.18 -35.33 13.20
C SER A 16 -8.73 -35.11 13.65
N ILE A 17 -7.93 -34.38 12.87
CA ILE A 17 -6.52 -34.11 13.20
C ILE A 17 -6.39 -32.85 14.05
N ILE A 18 -7.29 -31.88 13.86
CA ILE A 18 -7.34 -30.63 14.66
C ILE A 18 -7.70 -30.92 16.13
N SER A 19 -8.39 -32.02 16.45
CA SER A 19 -8.74 -32.40 17.83
C SER A 19 -7.67 -33.21 18.57
N CYS A 20 -6.60 -33.67 17.90
CA CYS A 20 -5.62 -34.59 18.49
C CYS A 20 -4.31 -33.95 18.99
N THR A 21 -4.09 -32.64 18.82
CA THR A 21 -2.80 -31.99 19.15
C THR A 21 -2.70 -31.43 20.58
N ALA A 22 -3.72 -31.60 21.42
CA ALA A 22 -3.72 -31.13 22.80
C ALA A 22 -3.22 -32.20 23.80
N LYS A 23 -1.90 -32.40 23.93
CA LYS A 23 -1.27 -32.92 25.16
C LYS A 23 0.11 -32.27 25.42
N PRO A 24 0.41 -31.82 26.66
CA PRO A 24 1.62 -31.09 26.97
C PRO A 24 2.83 -32.05 27.09
N ARG A 25 3.93 -31.75 26.39
CA ARG A 25 5.22 -32.41 26.64
C ARG A 25 5.95 -31.73 27.79
N ARG A 26 6.51 -32.58 28.65
CA ARG A 26 7.11 -32.31 29.96
C ARG A 26 8.28 -31.33 29.92
N GLN A 27 8.38 -30.60 31.04
CA GLN A 27 9.49 -29.77 31.51
C GLN A 27 10.86 -30.43 31.31
N PHE A 28 11.84 -29.63 30.89
CA PHE A 28 13.25 -29.90 31.13
C PHE A 28 13.80 -28.83 32.07
N HIS A 29 14.09 -29.23 33.30
CA HIS A 29 15.00 -28.52 34.20
C HIS A 29 16.35 -29.27 34.22
N THR A 30 17.41 -28.49 33.98
CA THR A 30 18.75 -28.48 34.63
C THR A 30 19.54 -29.76 34.93
N SER A 31 20.86 -29.62 34.71
CA SER A 31 22.00 -30.51 35.02
C SER A 31 22.19 -31.67 34.01
N SER A 32 23.39 -32.07 33.61
CA SER A 32 24.65 -32.11 34.35
C SER A 32 25.87 -32.20 33.41
N ALA A 33 27.02 -31.87 33.97
CA ALA A 33 28.35 -31.74 33.36
C ALA A 33 29.06 -33.08 33.03
N ASP A 34 28.36 -34.19 32.80
CA ASP A 34 28.99 -35.53 32.75
C ASP A 34 29.04 -36.20 31.37
N GLN A 35 28.58 -35.56 30.29
CA GLN A 35 28.52 -36.21 28.97
C GLN A 35 29.79 -36.09 28.10
N LEU A 36 30.83 -35.37 28.55
CA LEU A 36 32.08 -35.23 27.79
C LEU A 36 33.05 -36.42 27.93
N HIS A 37 32.79 -37.36 28.85
CA HIS A 37 33.72 -38.47 29.13
C HIS A 37 33.44 -39.80 28.42
N LEU A 38 32.29 -39.95 27.74
CA LEU A 38 31.85 -41.26 27.22
C LEU A 38 31.75 -41.40 25.69
N TYR A 39 32.23 -40.42 24.92
CA TYR A 39 32.25 -40.52 23.45
C TYR A 39 33.64 -40.87 22.86
N TYR A 40 34.62 -41.18 23.70
CA TYR A 40 35.93 -41.70 23.29
C TYR A 40 36.03 -43.20 23.56
N ASN A 41 35.35 -44.03 22.75
CA ASN A 41 35.77 -45.42 22.47
C ASN A 41 34.82 -46.13 21.50
N SER A 42 35.03 -45.98 20.18
CA SER A 42 34.88 -47.07 19.20
C SER A 42 35.26 -46.64 17.77
N LYS A 43 36.29 -47.32 17.22
CA LYS A 43 36.68 -47.62 15.81
C LYS A 43 35.74 -47.12 14.68
N SER A 44 36.15 -46.68 13.48
CA SER A 44 37.39 -46.79 12.69
C SER A 44 37.25 -46.00 11.36
N CYS A 45 38.38 -45.75 10.66
CA CYS A 45 38.56 -45.21 9.29
C CYS A 45 38.48 -43.67 9.15
N PHE A 46 39.42 -42.93 8.57
CA PHE A 46 40.55 -43.19 7.68
C PHE A 46 41.79 -42.47 8.22
N SER A 47 42.94 -43.11 8.05
CA SER A 47 44.27 -42.55 8.31
C SER A 47 44.57 -41.39 7.36
N CYS A 48 44.64 -40.16 7.89
CA CYS A 48 45.34 -39.06 7.23
C CYS A 48 46.60 -38.74 8.06
N SER A 49 47.62 -39.59 7.91
CA SER A 49 48.92 -39.52 8.60
C SER A 49 49.92 -38.58 7.91
N TYR A 50 49.48 -37.49 7.28
CA TYR A 50 50.36 -36.56 6.54
C TYR A 50 50.06 -35.08 6.75
N LEU A 51 49.70 -34.68 7.97
CA LEU A 51 49.90 -33.30 8.42
C LEU A 51 50.88 -33.35 9.59
N SER A 52 52.18 -33.41 9.27
CA SER A 52 53.25 -33.18 10.25
C SER A 52 53.32 -31.67 10.55
N VAL A 53 52.23 -31.12 11.11
CA VAL A 53 52.26 -29.78 11.67
C VAL A 53 53.14 -29.88 12.92
N GLY A 54 54.34 -29.35 12.84
CA GLY A 54 55.27 -29.22 13.96
C GLY A 54 54.76 -28.21 15.00
N LYS A 55 55.60 -27.82 15.97
CA LYS A 55 55.29 -26.73 16.91
C LYS A 55 55.24 -25.33 16.26
N ASP A 56 55.19 -25.24 14.93
CA ASP A 56 55.18 -23.99 14.19
C ASP A 56 53.74 -23.42 14.11
N PRO A 57 53.45 -22.28 14.75
CA PRO A 57 52.13 -21.66 14.73
C PRO A 57 51.64 -21.29 13.33
N THR A 58 52.56 -21.02 12.39
CA THR A 58 52.19 -20.67 11.01
C THR A 58 51.64 -21.87 10.24
N ALA A 59 52.23 -23.06 10.42
CA ALA A 59 51.73 -24.30 9.84
C ALA A 59 50.36 -24.70 10.43
N ILE A 60 50.12 -24.40 11.71
CA ILE A 60 48.80 -24.56 12.36
C ILE A 60 47.78 -23.61 11.75
N ALA A 61 48.13 -22.33 11.55
CA ALA A 61 47.25 -21.36 10.92
C ALA A 61 46.87 -21.77 9.48
N VAL A 62 47.81 -22.29 8.69
CA VAL A 62 47.51 -22.82 7.35
C VAL A 62 46.54 -24.00 7.43
N ALA A 63 46.77 -24.96 8.34
CA ALA A 63 45.85 -26.09 8.52
C ALA A 63 44.44 -25.65 8.94
N LEU A 64 44.33 -24.68 9.84
CA LEU A 64 43.05 -24.09 10.25
C LEU A 64 42.37 -23.35 9.09
N SER A 65 43.12 -22.64 8.25
CA SER A 65 42.58 -21.98 7.06
C SER A 65 42.02 -22.97 6.02
N LEU A 66 42.61 -24.17 5.92
CA LEU A 66 42.07 -25.25 5.08
C LEU A 66 40.76 -25.80 5.62
N SER A 67 40.64 -25.92 6.95
CA SER A 67 39.37 -26.28 7.62
C SER A 67 38.30 -25.19 7.45
N GLU A 68 38.68 -23.91 7.58
CA GLU A 68 37.84 -22.74 7.30
C GLU A 68 37.28 -22.79 5.88
N ASN A 69 38.15 -22.95 4.88
CA ASN A 69 37.77 -22.94 3.47
C ASN A 69 36.89 -24.14 3.08
N SER A 70 37.06 -25.28 3.76
CA SER A 70 36.24 -26.48 3.56
C SER A 70 34.98 -26.54 4.42
N LYS A 71 34.77 -25.56 5.32
CA LYS A 71 33.71 -25.53 6.34
C LYS A 71 33.61 -26.84 7.15
N SER A 72 34.72 -27.55 7.32
CA SER A 72 34.76 -28.84 8.00
C SER A 72 35.10 -28.65 9.47
N SER A 73 34.07 -28.66 10.33
CA SER A 73 34.24 -28.56 11.78
C SER A 73 35.00 -29.75 12.36
N PHE A 74 34.90 -30.93 11.75
CA PHE A 74 35.63 -32.13 12.15
C PHE A 74 37.15 -31.96 11.99
N LEU A 75 37.61 -31.43 10.85
CA LEU A 75 39.03 -31.14 10.64
C LEU A 75 39.51 -30.06 11.61
N GLY A 76 38.69 -29.04 11.85
CA GLY A 76 38.96 -27.98 12.83
C GLY A 76 39.16 -28.51 14.25
N LEU A 77 38.29 -29.43 14.69
CA LEU A 77 38.40 -30.11 15.98
C LEU A 77 39.66 -30.98 16.11
N GLN A 78 40.05 -31.67 15.03
CA GLN A 78 41.29 -32.45 15.03
C GLN A 78 42.53 -31.56 15.19
N ILE A 79 42.54 -30.39 14.54
CA ILE A 79 43.62 -29.42 14.66
C ILE A 79 43.61 -28.77 16.04
N HIS A 80 42.44 -28.43 16.59
CA HIS A 80 42.29 -27.93 17.96
C HIS A 80 42.85 -28.92 19.00
N ALA A 81 42.47 -30.20 18.92
CA ALA A 81 43.00 -31.22 19.81
C ALA A 81 44.54 -31.35 19.71
N ARG A 82 45.11 -31.08 18.53
CA ARG A 82 46.55 -31.09 18.32
C ARG A 82 47.25 -29.86 18.90
N ILE A 83 46.65 -28.67 18.82
CA ILE A 83 47.13 -27.44 19.51
C ILE A 83 47.27 -27.71 21.01
N ILE A 84 46.26 -28.35 21.62
CA ILE A 84 46.29 -28.75 23.03
C ILE A 84 47.43 -29.74 23.30
N LYS A 85 47.55 -30.81 22.50
CA LYS A 85 48.62 -31.81 22.67
C LYS A 85 50.04 -31.27 22.48
N LEU A 86 50.21 -30.23 21.66
CA LEU A 86 51.50 -29.58 21.43
C LEU A 86 51.88 -28.57 22.52
N GLY A 87 50.98 -28.30 23.47
CA GLY A 87 51.19 -27.33 24.55
C GLY A 87 51.08 -25.87 24.08
N LEU A 88 50.38 -25.62 22.98
CA LEU A 88 50.23 -24.28 22.39
C LEU A 88 48.97 -23.57 22.89
N THR A 89 48.47 -23.94 24.08
CA THR A 89 47.24 -23.38 24.67
C THR A 89 47.36 -21.90 25.03
N ASN A 90 48.58 -21.40 25.21
CA ASN A 90 48.85 -20.00 25.55
C ASN A 90 49.27 -19.17 24.33
N ASP A 91 49.33 -19.76 23.13
CA ASP A 91 49.71 -19.03 21.92
C ASP A 91 48.52 -18.25 21.34
N ILE A 92 48.54 -16.93 21.52
CA ILE A 92 47.49 -16.01 21.07
C ILE A 92 47.27 -16.13 19.55
N PHE A 93 48.32 -16.35 18.76
CA PHE A 93 48.21 -16.45 17.31
C PHE A 93 47.44 -17.72 16.87
N SER A 94 47.76 -18.87 17.46
CA SER A 94 47.04 -20.12 17.20
C SER A 94 45.56 -20.02 17.62
N PHE A 95 45.27 -19.42 18.78
CA PHE A 95 43.90 -19.25 19.26
C PHE A 95 43.08 -18.25 18.45
N ASN A 96 43.67 -17.16 17.97
CA ASN A 96 43.00 -16.24 17.05
C ASN A 96 42.59 -16.96 15.74
N ASN A 97 43.46 -17.79 15.18
CA ASN A 97 43.11 -18.60 14.00
C ASN A 97 42.03 -19.66 14.31
N LEU A 98 42.00 -20.17 15.55
CA LEU A 98 41.01 -21.13 16.01
C LEU A 98 39.61 -20.49 16.13
N ILE A 99 39.53 -19.31 16.75
CA ILE A 99 38.29 -18.50 16.84
C ILE A 99 37.76 -18.22 15.43
N LYS A 100 38.65 -17.78 14.52
CA LYS A 100 38.31 -17.51 13.12
C LYS A 100 37.73 -18.75 12.43
N MET A 101 38.37 -19.91 12.60
CA MET A 101 37.92 -21.18 12.02
C MET A 101 36.55 -21.59 12.56
N TYR A 102 36.34 -21.57 13.87
CA TYR A 102 35.05 -21.93 14.48
C TYR A 102 33.93 -20.99 14.05
N SER A 103 34.18 -19.68 14.05
CA SER A 103 33.25 -18.67 13.55
C SER A 103 32.83 -18.92 12.10
N LYS A 104 33.79 -19.22 11.21
CA LYS A 104 33.51 -19.50 9.79
C LYS A 104 32.77 -20.82 9.55
N CYS A 105 32.87 -21.76 10.49
CA CYS A 105 32.11 -23.00 10.47
C CYS A 105 30.72 -22.89 11.13
N GLY A 106 30.31 -21.70 11.63
CA GLY A 106 29.00 -21.51 12.28
C GLY A 106 28.92 -22.10 13.69
N HIS A 107 30.06 -22.23 14.37
CA HIS A 107 30.14 -22.75 15.74
C HIS A 107 30.54 -21.63 16.71
N LEU A 108 29.68 -20.63 16.89
CA LEU A 108 29.95 -19.48 17.77
C LEU A 108 30.26 -19.90 19.22
N GLY A 109 29.53 -20.89 19.76
CA GLY A 109 29.77 -21.40 21.11
C GLY A 109 31.18 -21.99 21.32
N ASP A 110 31.74 -22.65 20.30
CA ASP A 110 33.12 -23.15 20.34
C ASP A 110 34.14 -22.02 20.25
N ALA A 111 33.85 -21.00 19.44
CA ALA A 111 34.67 -19.80 19.33
C ALA A 111 34.72 -19.04 20.68
N LEU A 112 33.57 -18.87 21.35
CA LEU A 112 33.48 -18.27 22.68
C LEU A 112 34.30 -19.05 23.71
N ARG A 113 34.15 -20.39 23.75
CA ARG A 113 34.96 -21.23 24.65
C ARG A 113 36.45 -21.09 24.42
N ALA A 114 36.89 -21.01 23.16
CA ALA A 114 38.28 -20.81 22.83
C ALA A 114 38.78 -19.43 23.31
N PHE A 115 37.99 -18.39 23.10
CA PHE A 115 38.29 -17.02 23.55
C PHE A 115 38.33 -16.89 25.07
N ASP A 116 37.37 -17.49 25.77
CA ASP A 116 37.31 -17.51 27.23
C ASP A 116 38.52 -18.24 27.84
N GLY A 117 39.00 -19.29 27.16
CA GLY A 117 40.19 -20.04 27.56
C GLY A 117 41.53 -19.33 27.34
N MET A 118 41.56 -18.17 26.66
CA MET A 118 42.81 -17.42 26.43
C MET A 118 43.24 -16.68 27.70
N PRO A 119 44.48 -16.86 28.18
CA PRO A 119 44.99 -16.14 29.36
C PRO A 119 45.23 -14.65 29.10
N GLU A 120 45.61 -14.30 27.85
CA GLU A 120 45.74 -12.94 27.37
C GLU A 120 45.00 -12.78 26.04
N ARG A 121 44.28 -11.66 25.89
CA ARG A 121 43.50 -11.35 24.70
C ARG A 121 43.96 -10.02 24.13
N ASN A 122 44.29 -10.01 22.83
CA ASN A 122 44.68 -8.78 22.14
C ASN A 122 43.52 -8.25 21.28
N LEU A 123 43.70 -7.08 20.67
CA LEU A 123 42.68 -6.45 19.82
C LEU A 123 42.16 -7.38 18.71
N VAL A 124 43.00 -8.26 18.18
CA VAL A 124 42.60 -9.23 17.14
C VAL A 124 41.64 -10.28 17.70
N SER A 125 41.91 -10.82 18.90
CA SER A 125 41.02 -11.77 19.58
C SER A 125 39.62 -11.19 19.76
N TRP A 126 39.54 -9.97 20.28
CA TRP A 126 38.27 -9.26 20.49
C TRP A 126 37.55 -8.94 19.18
N THR A 127 38.28 -8.44 18.18
CA THR A 127 37.72 -8.11 16.85
C THR A 127 37.12 -9.34 16.17
N LEU A 128 37.80 -10.49 16.26
CA LEU A 128 37.29 -11.75 15.74
C LEU A 128 36.02 -12.19 16.46
N MET A 129 35.92 -11.98 17.78
CA MET A 129 34.75 -12.36 18.55
C MET A 129 33.53 -11.48 18.25
N VAL A 130 33.72 -10.16 18.15
CA VAL A 130 32.68 -9.22 17.68
C VAL A 130 32.20 -9.61 16.29
N ALA A 131 33.12 -9.87 15.35
CA ALA A 131 32.78 -10.28 14.00
C ALA A 131 32.04 -11.64 13.97
N ALA A 132 32.45 -12.58 14.83
CA ALA A 132 31.82 -13.89 14.94
C ALA A 132 30.38 -13.80 15.44
N ALA A 133 30.13 -13.05 16.50
CA ALA A 133 28.79 -12.83 17.05
C ALA A 133 27.86 -12.18 16.02
N VAL A 134 28.32 -11.11 15.36
CA VAL A 134 27.55 -10.43 14.30
C VAL A 134 27.29 -11.35 13.10
N GLN A 135 28.23 -12.23 12.74
CA GLN A 135 28.05 -13.17 11.62
C GLN A 135 27.03 -14.27 11.93
N ASP A 136 26.92 -14.70 13.19
CA ASP A 136 25.97 -15.73 13.63
C ASP A 136 24.55 -15.19 13.88
N GLY A 137 24.39 -13.86 13.87
CA GLY A 137 23.11 -13.18 14.13
C GLY A 137 22.89 -12.78 15.60
N GLU A 138 23.84 -13.10 16.48
CA GLU A 138 23.83 -12.73 17.90
C GLU A 138 24.34 -11.29 18.08
N PHE A 139 23.56 -10.33 17.59
CA PHE A 139 23.97 -8.92 17.53
C PHE A 139 24.19 -8.32 18.91
N GLU A 140 23.30 -8.58 19.87
CA GLU A 140 23.39 -8.06 21.25
C GLU A 140 24.71 -8.47 21.90
N LEU A 141 25.05 -9.77 21.82
CA LEU A 141 26.33 -10.28 22.30
C LEU A 141 27.51 -9.58 21.61
N GLY A 142 27.43 -9.35 20.29
CA GLY A 142 28.44 -8.60 19.56
C GLY A 142 28.63 -7.16 20.06
N LEU A 143 27.54 -6.48 20.46
CA LEU A 143 27.59 -5.13 21.04
C LEU A 143 28.15 -5.15 22.47
N GLU A 144 27.82 -6.17 23.27
CA GLU A 144 28.36 -6.38 24.61
C GLU A 144 29.88 -6.57 24.57
N ILE A 145 30.37 -7.47 23.72
CA ILE A 145 31.81 -7.74 23.55
C ILE A 145 32.56 -6.48 23.09
N TYR A 146 31.96 -5.68 22.19
CA TYR A 146 32.55 -4.40 21.80
C TYR A 146 32.62 -3.40 22.95
N SER A 147 31.55 -3.31 23.74
CA SER A 147 31.49 -2.41 24.90
C SER A 147 32.53 -2.80 25.94
N GLU A 148 32.74 -4.10 26.16
CA GLU A 148 33.79 -4.63 27.03
C GLU A 148 35.20 -4.31 26.50
N LEU A 149 35.45 -4.50 25.20
CA LEU A 149 36.71 -4.11 24.56
C LEU A 149 37.04 -2.64 24.81
N VAL A 150 36.04 -1.75 24.69
CA VAL A 150 36.22 -0.30 24.94
C VAL A 150 36.42 -0.03 26.43
N ALA A 151 35.70 -0.73 27.31
CA ALA A 151 35.82 -0.58 28.76
C ALA A 151 37.19 -0.99 29.31
N ILE A 152 37.82 -2.01 28.71
CA ILE A 152 39.19 -2.44 29.02
C ILE A 152 40.25 -1.45 28.49
N GLY A 153 39.83 -0.44 27.72
CA GLY A 153 40.69 0.63 27.21
C GLY A 153 41.42 0.28 25.91
N LEU A 154 41.10 -0.85 25.27
CA LEU A 154 41.61 -1.17 23.95
C LEU A 154 40.89 -0.29 22.90
N ARG A 155 41.66 0.34 22.02
CA ARG A 155 41.10 1.14 20.92
C ARG A 155 40.59 0.21 19.81
N PRO A 156 39.29 0.21 19.47
CA PRO A 156 38.77 -0.50 18.32
C PRO A 156 39.47 -0.05 17.03
N ASN A 157 39.74 -0.99 16.13
CA ASN A 157 40.25 -0.66 14.78
C ASN A 157 39.10 -0.58 13.77
N GLU A 158 39.45 -0.28 12.51
CA GLU A 158 38.49 -0.17 11.40
C GLU A 158 37.64 -1.43 11.19
N PHE A 159 38.20 -2.61 11.48
CA PHE A 159 37.50 -3.90 11.33
C PHE A 159 36.53 -4.15 12.49
N THR A 160 36.90 -3.77 13.72
CA THR A 160 36.00 -3.85 14.87
C THR A 160 34.79 -2.95 14.64
N VAL A 161 35.04 -1.68 14.28
CA VAL A 161 33.99 -0.68 14.05
C VAL A 161 33.08 -1.08 12.88
N GLY A 162 33.65 -1.53 11.77
CA GLY A 162 32.86 -2.01 10.63
C GLY A 162 31.94 -3.20 10.97
N SER A 163 32.44 -4.17 11.74
CA SER A 163 31.66 -5.33 12.20
C SER A 163 30.49 -4.90 13.10
N VAL A 164 30.71 -3.99 14.04
CA VAL A 164 29.67 -3.49 14.95
C VAL A 164 28.58 -2.71 14.18
N LEU A 165 28.99 -1.80 13.30
CA LEU A 165 28.05 -1.03 12.47
C LEU A 165 27.23 -1.93 11.55
N LYS A 166 27.84 -2.99 11.01
CA LYS A 166 27.12 -4.01 10.25
C LYS A 166 26.06 -4.71 11.11
N GLY A 167 26.40 -5.08 12.35
CA GLY A 167 25.46 -5.65 13.32
C GLY A 167 24.29 -4.72 13.61
N CYS A 168 24.58 -3.43 13.85
CA CYS A 168 23.56 -2.39 14.06
C CYS A 168 22.62 -2.28 12.85
N ALA A 169 23.17 -2.29 11.64
CA ALA A 169 22.41 -2.21 10.39
C ALA A 169 21.47 -3.40 10.15
N THR A 170 21.76 -4.57 10.72
CA THR A 170 20.94 -5.79 10.60
C THR A 170 19.92 -5.96 11.71
N CYS A 171 20.18 -5.45 12.92
CA CYS A 171 19.28 -5.59 14.06
C CYS A 171 18.00 -4.75 13.90
N ALA A 172 18.11 -3.57 13.26
CA ALA A 172 16.98 -2.68 12.97
C ALA A 172 16.11 -2.29 14.19
N SER A 173 16.67 -2.33 15.40
CA SER A 173 16.04 -1.83 16.63
C SER A 173 16.43 -0.38 16.93
N ILE A 174 15.62 0.28 17.77
CA ILE A 174 15.87 1.66 18.22
C ILE A 174 17.17 1.73 19.04
N GLU A 175 17.43 0.71 19.85
CA GLU A 175 18.65 0.56 20.65
C GLU A 175 19.87 0.44 19.73
N ALA A 176 19.79 -0.40 18.69
CA ALA A 176 20.86 -0.59 17.72
C ALA A 176 21.13 0.70 16.91
N TYR A 177 20.09 1.48 16.58
CA TYR A 177 20.26 2.78 15.95
C TYR A 177 21.02 3.76 16.85
N LYS A 178 20.59 3.92 18.11
CA LYS A 178 21.28 4.79 19.10
C LYS A 178 22.72 4.35 19.33
N PHE A 179 22.95 3.04 19.42
CA PHE A 179 24.28 2.48 19.57
C PHE A 179 25.14 2.75 18.33
N GLY A 180 24.61 2.53 17.12
CA GLY A 180 25.28 2.85 15.86
C GLY A 180 25.68 4.31 15.75
N MET A 181 24.83 5.24 16.19
CA MET A 181 25.17 6.67 16.29
C MET A 181 26.33 6.93 17.25
N SER A 182 26.37 6.23 18.39
CA SER A 182 27.46 6.36 19.35
C SER A 182 28.80 5.85 18.77
N VAL A 183 28.76 4.76 18.00
CA VAL A 183 29.93 4.20 17.30
C VAL A 183 30.40 5.11 16.16
N HIS A 184 29.48 5.71 15.42
CA HIS A 184 29.81 6.75 14.43
C HIS A 184 30.47 7.96 15.09
N SER A 185 29.88 8.48 16.18
CA SER A 185 30.44 9.59 16.95
C SER A 185 31.83 9.26 17.51
N PHE A 186 32.03 8.03 17.96
CA PHE A 186 33.34 7.53 18.38
C PHE A 186 34.33 7.52 17.21
N SER A 187 33.92 7.03 16.04
CA SER A 187 34.74 6.99 14.82
C SER A 187 35.24 8.37 14.41
N LEU A 188 34.37 9.39 14.49
CA LEU A 188 34.72 10.80 14.29
C LEU A 188 35.73 11.30 15.32
N LYS A 189 35.54 10.97 16.60
CA LYS A 189 36.46 11.39 17.67
C LYS A 189 37.87 10.82 17.53
N ILE A 190 37.99 9.60 16.99
CA ILE A 190 39.29 8.95 16.79
C ILE A 190 39.87 9.15 15.38
N GLY A 191 39.13 9.81 14.48
CA GLY A 191 39.59 10.19 13.14
C GLY A 191 39.70 9.02 12.15
N ILE A 192 38.84 8.00 12.28
CA ILE A 192 38.84 6.83 11.38
C ILE A 192 37.67 6.82 10.40
N GLU A 193 36.80 7.82 10.41
CA GLU A 193 35.62 7.93 9.55
C GLU A 193 35.96 7.96 8.05
N GLN A 194 37.13 8.51 7.70
CA GLN A 194 37.61 8.55 6.31
C GLN A 194 38.18 7.21 5.83
N ASN A 195 38.34 6.23 6.72
CA ASN A 195 38.70 4.88 6.32
C ASN A 195 37.57 4.29 5.46
N ARG A 196 37.91 3.81 4.25
CA ARG A 196 36.95 3.27 3.28
C ARG A 196 36.00 2.22 3.87
N PHE A 197 36.50 1.33 4.74
CA PHE A 197 35.69 0.29 5.36
C PHE A 197 34.73 0.86 6.40
N VAL A 198 35.20 1.82 7.20
CA VAL A 198 34.39 2.47 8.23
C VAL A 198 33.32 3.35 7.60
N GLY A 199 33.70 4.28 6.70
CA GLY A 199 32.75 5.16 6.00
C GLY A 199 31.67 4.39 5.26
N SER A 200 32.03 3.32 4.53
CA SER A 200 31.06 2.43 3.87
C SER A 200 30.14 1.71 4.86
N SER A 201 30.66 1.28 6.02
CA SER A 201 29.86 0.63 7.06
C SER A 201 28.90 1.60 7.75
N ILE A 202 29.32 2.84 8.02
CA ILE A 202 28.47 3.90 8.58
C ILE A 202 27.35 4.24 7.58
N LEU A 203 27.72 4.45 6.30
CA LEU A 203 26.77 4.71 5.23
C LEU A 203 25.72 3.60 5.11
N ASN A 204 26.15 2.34 5.06
CA ASN A 204 25.25 1.19 5.00
C ASN A 204 24.38 1.05 6.26
N MET A 205 24.89 1.42 7.43
CA MET A 205 24.13 1.42 8.67
C MET A 205 22.96 2.40 8.61
N TYR A 206 23.22 3.67 8.31
CA TYR A 206 22.15 4.67 8.20
C TYR A 206 21.16 4.35 7.07
N ALA A 207 21.67 3.97 5.89
CA ALA A 207 20.82 3.66 4.74
C ALA A 207 19.87 2.48 5.01
N LYS A 208 20.33 1.43 5.71
CA LYS A 208 19.48 0.28 6.06
C LYS A 208 18.46 0.57 7.15
N LEU A 209 18.79 1.49 8.06
CA LEU A 209 17.89 1.91 9.14
C LEU A 209 16.90 2.99 8.69
N GLY A 210 16.94 3.41 7.43
CA GLY A 210 16.01 4.38 6.85
C GLY A 210 16.34 5.85 7.13
N ASP A 211 17.43 6.13 7.83
CA ASP A 211 17.93 7.50 8.05
C ASP A 211 18.77 7.95 6.84
N VAL A 212 18.06 8.24 5.75
CA VAL A 212 18.66 8.59 4.46
C VAL A 212 19.37 9.94 4.52
N GLU A 213 18.95 10.86 5.39
CA GLU A 213 19.59 12.17 5.57
C GLU A 213 20.98 12.04 6.17
N SER A 214 21.12 11.27 7.26
CA SER A 214 22.44 10.99 7.85
C SER A 214 23.32 10.18 6.88
N ALA A 215 22.73 9.21 6.16
CA ALA A 215 23.44 8.45 5.13
C ALA A 215 23.98 9.37 4.02
N LYS A 216 23.18 10.32 3.55
CA LYS A 216 23.59 11.34 2.56
C LYS A 216 24.73 12.21 3.09
N GLY A 217 24.64 12.67 4.34
CA GLY A 217 25.71 13.46 4.97
C GLY A 217 27.04 12.70 5.01
N VAL A 218 27.00 11.41 5.37
CA VAL A 218 28.20 10.55 5.34
C VAL A 218 28.71 10.38 3.91
N PHE A 219 27.83 10.08 2.95
CA PHE A 219 28.17 9.92 1.54
C PHE A 219 28.87 11.17 0.95
N GLU A 220 28.38 12.37 1.28
CA GLU A 220 28.95 13.63 0.81
C GLU A 220 30.28 13.97 1.51
N SER A 221 30.50 13.47 2.73
CA SER A 221 31.75 13.66 3.48
C SER A 221 32.88 12.71 3.08
N MET A 222 32.58 11.63 2.35
CA MET A 222 33.56 10.64 1.93
C MET A 222 34.40 11.14 0.76
N THR A 223 35.71 11.13 0.94
CA THR A 223 36.69 11.55 -0.09
C THR A 223 36.80 10.58 -1.25
N TYR A 224 36.62 9.27 -1.01
CA TYR A 224 36.68 8.23 -2.03
C TYR A 224 35.41 7.40 -2.02
N LEU A 225 34.62 7.54 -3.09
CA LEU A 225 33.40 6.77 -3.31
C LEU A 225 33.67 5.66 -4.32
N ASP A 226 33.49 4.42 -3.90
CA ASP A 226 33.47 3.27 -4.80
C ASP A 226 32.04 2.92 -5.21
N THR A 227 31.91 2.02 -6.20
CA THR A 227 30.61 1.55 -6.70
C THR A 227 29.70 1.02 -5.58
N ALA A 228 30.28 0.41 -4.53
CA ALA A 228 29.51 -0.07 -3.38
C ALA A 228 28.87 1.06 -2.57
N CYS A 229 29.57 2.18 -2.37
CA CYS A 229 29.02 3.37 -1.72
C CYS A 229 27.87 3.96 -2.53
N TRP A 230 28.02 4.08 -3.86
CA TRP A 230 26.94 4.53 -4.74
C TRP A 230 25.72 3.60 -4.67
N ASN A 231 25.94 2.29 -4.78
CA ASN A 231 24.88 1.29 -4.70
C ASN A 231 24.15 1.31 -3.36
N THR A 232 24.88 1.51 -2.26
CA THR A 232 24.32 1.64 -0.91
C THR A 232 23.39 2.85 -0.83
N MET A 233 23.82 3.99 -1.37
CA MET A 233 23.02 5.23 -1.34
C MET A 233 21.80 5.14 -2.27
N ILE A 234 21.98 4.65 -3.50
CA ILE A 234 20.89 4.43 -4.48
C ILE A 234 19.85 3.47 -3.91
N GLY A 235 20.30 2.38 -3.29
CA GLY A 235 19.44 1.40 -2.62
C GLY A 235 18.73 1.96 -1.39
N GLY A 236 19.41 2.77 -0.58
CA GLY A 236 18.83 3.45 0.58
C GLY A 236 17.68 4.38 0.19
N TYR A 237 17.88 5.22 -0.82
CA TYR A 237 16.81 6.06 -1.38
C TYR A 237 15.64 5.21 -1.92
N ALA A 238 15.93 4.18 -2.73
CA ALA A 238 14.89 3.31 -3.30
C ALA A 238 14.10 2.53 -2.23
N GLN A 239 14.74 2.13 -1.13
CA GLN A 239 14.08 1.43 -0.02
C GLN A 239 13.15 2.35 0.78
N CYS A 240 13.48 3.63 0.87
CA CYS A 240 12.69 4.62 1.62
C CYS A 240 11.64 5.33 0.75
N GLY A 241 11.41 4.87 -0.49
CA GLY A 241 10.41 5.44 -1.40
C GLY A 241 10.86 6.70 -2.15
N TYR A 242 12.08 7.18 -1.93
CA TYR A 242 12.69 8.31 -2.63
C TYR A 242 13.26 7.89 -3.99
N GLY A 243 12.41 7.32 -4.86
CA GLY A 243 12.85 6.77 -6.14
C GLY A 243 13.44 7.83 -7.08
N PHE A 244 13.00 9.09 -6.98
CA PHE A 244 13.50 10.18 -7.84
C PHE A 244 14.96 10.52 -7.50
N GLU A 245 15.26 10.64 -6.20
CA GLU A 245 16.59 10.85 -5.66
C GLU A 245 17.52 9.69 -6.00
N SER A 246 17.00 8.45 -5.93
CA SER A 246 17.71 7.24 -6.35
C SER A 246 18.18 7.35 -7.81
N LEU A 247 17.28 7.72 -8.73
CA LEU A 247 17.59 7.87 -10.15
C LEU A 247 18.47 9.08 -10.45
N LYS A 248 18.32 10.17 -9.68
CA LYS A 248 19.23 11.33 -9.76
C LYS A 248 20.66 10.94 -9.41
N LEU A 249 20.86 10.08 -8.40
CA LEU A 249 22.18 9.54 -8.09
C LEU A 249 22.72 8.62 -9.18
N VAL A 250 21.88 7.80 -9.82
CA VAL A 250 22.28 6.98 -10.98
C VAL A 250 22.77 7.89 -12.11
N SER A 251 22.01 8.95 -12.43
CA SER A 251 22.41 9.93 -13.45
C SER A 251 23.74 10.61 -13.09
N LEU A 252 23.94 10.98 -11.82
CA LEU A 252 25.19 11.56 -11.34
C LEU A 252 26.36 10.58 -11.45
N MET A 253 26.16 9.32 -11.07
CA MET A 253 27.15 8.25 -11.18
C MET A 253 27.62 8.06 -12.62
N VAL A 254 26.67 8.01 -13.57
CA VAL A 254 26.95 7.91 -15.01
C VAL A 254 27.68 9.16 -15.52
N SER A 255 27.27 10.37 -15.09
CA SER A 255 27.91 11.62 -15.50
C SER A 255 29.37 11.74 -15.01
N LYS A 256 29.70 11.08 -13.89
CA LYS A 256 31.07 10.98 -13.36
C LYS A 256 31.90 9.88 -14.03
N GLY A 257 31.34 9.18 -15.03
CA GLY A 257 32.02 8.10 -15.76
C GLY A 257 32.16 6.81 -14.94
N ILE A 258 31.40 6.64 -13.86
CA ILE A 258 31.43 5.42 -13.04
C ILE A 258 30.50 4.39 -13.68
N SER A 259 31.03 3.21 -13.98
CA SER A 259 30.27 2.12 -14.62
C SER A 259 29.21 1.56 -13.67
N MET A 260 27.98 1.42 -14.16
CA MET A 260 26.90 0.73 -13.44
C MET A 260 27.19 -0.77 -13.35
N ASP A 261 26.93 -1.36 -12.18
CA ASP A 261 26.98 -2.81 -12.01
C ASP A 261 25.56 -3.39 -11.82
N HIS A 262 25.47 -4.70 -11.63
CA HIS A 262 24.19 -5.38 -11.45
C HIS A 262 23.39 -4.86 -10.24
N PHE A 263 24.05 -4.47 -9.15
CA PHE A 263 23.38 -3.90 -7.99
C PHE A 263 22.85 -2.49 -8.29
N THR A 264 23.57 -1.69 -9.08
CA THR A 264 23.09 -0.37 -9.52
C THR A 264 21.78 -0.51 -10.29
N PHE A 265 21.72 -1.43 -11.26
CA PHE A 265 20.48 -1.67 -12.04
C PHE A 265 19.34 -2.17 -11.17
N VAL A 266 19.58 -3.11 -10.26
CA VAL A 266 18.54 -3.64 -9.36
C VAL A 266 17.95 -2.51 -8.49
N ASN A 267 18.80 -1.68 -7.87
CA ASN A 267 18.33 -0.59 -7.02
C ASN A 267 17.64 0.52 -7.81
N ALA A 268 18.15 0.86 -9.01
CA ALA A 268 17.55 1.86 -9.89
C ALA A 268 16.16 1.42 -10.39
N LEU A 269 16.03 0.16 -10.83
CA LEU A 269 14.75 -0.41 -11.26
C LEU A 269 13.74 -0.45 -10.11
N LYS A 270 14.19 -0.78 -8.89
CA LYS A 270 13.35 -0.69 -7.69
C LYS A 270 12.89 0.74 -7.40
N GLY A 271 13.76 1.73 -7.61
CA GLY A 271 13.39 3.15 -7.57
C GLY A 271 12.27 3.48 -8.57
N CYS A 272 12.37 3.01 -9.81
CA CYS A 272 11.29 3.17 -10.81
C CYS A 272 9.99 2.47 -10.40
N SER A 273 10.07 1.26 -9.83
CA SER A 273 8.89 0.54 -9.30
C SER A 273 8.18 1.36 -8.22
N SER A 274 8.94 1.97 -7.29
CA SER A 274 8.38 2.75 -6.19
C SER A 274 7.70 4.06 -6.62
N MET A 275 8.18 4.68 -7.71
CA MET A 275 7.62 5.94 -8.22
C MET A 275 6.42 5.74 -9.17
N GLY A 276 6.21 4.53 -9.70
CA GLY A 276 5.26 4.32 -10.79
C GLY A 276 5.67 4.99 -12.11
N ASN A 277 6.95 5.31 -12.32
CA ASN A 277 7.44 5.96 -13.54
C ASN A 277 7.95 4.96 -14.58
N LEU A 278 7.04 4.52 -15.45
CA LEU A 278 7.32 3.55 -16.51
C LEU A 278 8.37 4.04 -17.54
N ASP A 279 8.42 5.34 -17.83
CA ASP A 279 9.28 5.84 -18.91
C ASP A 279 10.74 5.85 -18.50
N LEU A 280 11.06 6.20 -17.24
CA LEU A 280 12.40 6.01 -16.68
C LEU A 280 12.78 4.53 -16.60
N GLY A 281 11.82 3.66 -16.26
CA GLY A 281 12.01 2.21 -16.31
C GLY A 281 12.40 1.69 -17.71
N LYS A 282 11.77 2.19 -18.78
CA LYS A 282 12.13 1.85 -20.17
C LYS A 282 13.52 2.37 -20.55
N GLN A 283 13.90 3.57 -20.10
CA GLN A 283 15.24 4.11 -20.35
C GLN A 283 16.32 3.24 -19.69
N LEU A 284 16.12 2.83 -18.43
CA LEU A 284 17.00 1.90 -17.74
C LEU A 284 17.07 0.54 -18.43
N HIS A 285 15.96 0.03 -18.96
CA HIS A 285 15.98 -1.20 -19.77
C HIS A 285 16.84 -1.04 -21.04
N GLY A 286 16.77 0.11 -21.72
CA GLY A 286 17.67 0.41 -22.83
C GLY A 286 19.15 0.40 -22.44
N LEU A 287 19.49 1.05 -21.31
CA LEU A 287 20.87 1.06 -20.77
C LEU A 287 21.34 -0.32 -20.32
N LEU A 288 20.44 -1.15 -19.78
CA LEU A 288 20.70 -2.53 -19.36
C LEU A 288 21.09 -3.39 -20.56
N ILE A 289 20.38 -3.25 -21.68
CA ILE A 289 20.71 -3.93 -22.95
C ILE A 289 22.06 -3.44 -23.47
N GLN A 290 22.30 -2.12 -23.47
CA GLN A 290 23.58 -1.55 -23.90
C GLN A 290 24.77 -2.02 -23.05
N SER A 291 24.54 -2.32 -21.78
CA SER A 291 25.57 -2.73 -20.82
C SER A 291 25.72 -4.27 -20.72
N ASP A 292 25.09 -5.05 -21.61
CA ASP A 292 25.10 -6.52 -21.63
C ASP A 292 24.64 -7.19 -20.31
N MET A 293 23.80 -6.50 -19.54
CA MET A 293 23.35 -6.96 -18.22
C MET A 293 22.18 -7.95 -18.26
N GLU A 294 21.65 -8.27 -19.45
CA GLU A 294 20.58 -9.26 -19.66
C GLU A 294 20.98 -10.68 -19.22
N SER A 295 22.29 -10.95 -19.10
CA SER A 295 22.80 -12.23 -18.58
C SER A 295 22.57 -12.41 -17.08
N SER A 296 22.38 -11.33 -16.33
CA SER A 296 22.19 -11.37 -14.87
C SER A 296 20.75 -11.67 -14.52
N THR A 297 20.49 -12.86 -13.95
CA THR A 297 19.15 -13.25 -13.47
C THR A 297 18.58 -12.24 -12.46
N SER A 298 19.42 -11.69 -11.55
CA SER A 298 18.98 -10.72 -10.54
C SER A 298 18.45 -9.41 -11.16
N VAL A 299 19.13 -8.91 -12.19
CA VAL A 299 18.74 -7.69 -12.91
C VAL A 299 17.45 -7.95 -13.70
N MET A 300 17.35 -9.10 -14.36
CA MET A 300 16.14 -9.47 -15.10
C MET A 300 14.94 -9.71 -14.18
N ASN A 301 15.14 -10.23 -12.97
CA ASN A 301 14.09 -10.33 -11.95
C ASN A 301 13.60 -8.93 -11.52
N ALA A 302 14.52 -7.99 -11.25
CA ALA A 302 14.17 -6.60 -10.93
C ALA A 302 13.45 -5.89 -12.08
N LEU A 303 13.85 -6.17 -13.33
CA LEU A 303 13.20 -5.62 -14.52
C LEU A 303 11.78 -6.18 -14.72
N THR A 304 11.61 -7.48 -14.45
CA THR A 304 10.30 -8.15 -14.45
C THR A 304 9.37 -7.49 -13.43
N ASP A 305 9.85 -7.27 -12.21
CA ASP A 305 9.12 -6.58 -11.13
C ASP A 305 8.78 -5.12 -11.50
N MET A 306 9.71 -4.38 -12.08
CA MET A 306 9.50 -2.99 -12.53
C MET A 306 8.37 -2.89 -13.55
N TYR A 307 8.36 -3.73 -14.58
CA TYR A 307 7.27 -3.70 -15.56
C TYR A 307 5.92 -4.10 -14.94
N SER A 308 5.93 -5.03 -13.99
CA SER A 308 4.72 -5.47 -13.32
C SER A 308 4.10 -4.38 -12.44
N THR A 309 4.91 -3.79 -11.55
CA THR A 309 4.48 -2.73 -10.62
C THR A 309 3.99 -1.49 -11.36
N ASN A 310 4.54 -1.21 -12.54
CA ASN A 310 4.11 -0.13 -13.43
C ASN A 310 2.93 -0.51 -14.36
N GLY A 311 2.19 -1.59 -14.06
CA GLY A 311 0.97 -1.97 -14.78
C GLY A 311 1.19 -2.57 -16.19
N LYS A 312 2.41 -2.94 -16.57
CA LYS A 312 2.75 -3.55 -17.87
C LYS A 312 3.09 -5.04 -17.74
N LYS A 313 2.09 -5.84 -17.33
CA LYS A 313 2.20 -7.29 -17.11
C LYS A 313 2.67 -8.06 -18.35
N ASP A 314 2.18 -7.73 -19.55
CA ASP A 314 2.63 -8.38 -20.79
C ASP A 314 4.13 -8.24 -21.05
N LEU A 315 4.68 -7.05 -20.78
CA LEU A 315 6.11 -6.80 -20.92
C LEU A 315 6.89 -7.53 -19.83
N SER A 316 6.36 -7.56 -18.60
CA SER A 316 6.92 -8.33 -17.50
C SER A 316 7.08 -9.82 -17.87
N PHE A 317 6.05 -10.45 -18.44
CA PHE A 317 6.15 -11.86 -18.90
C PHE A 317 7.13 -12.05 -20.05
N LYS A 318 7.23 -11.10 -20.99
CA LYS A 318 8.25 -11.16 -22.05
C LYS A 318 9.66 -11.13 -21.46
N VAL A 319 9.90 -10.31 -20.44
CA VAL A 319 11.18 -10.24 -19.74
C VAL A 319 11.43 -11.55 -18.97
N PHE A 320 10.46 -12.05 -18.22
CA PHE A 320 10.56 -13.32 -17.50
C PHE A 320 10.92 -14.49 -18.43
N ASN A 321 10.27 -14.58 -19.59
CA ASN A 321 10.54 -15.64 -20.57
C ASN A 321 11.96 -15.54 -21.15
N ARG A 322 12.53 -14.34 -21.26
CA ARG A 322 13.92 -14.12 -21.71
C ARG A 322 14.99 -14.47 -20.67
N ILE A 323 14.63 -14.69 -19.40
CA ILE A 323 15.59 -15.12 -18.37
C ILE A 323 16.16 -16.50 -18.75
N LYS A 324 17.47 -16.54 -19.03
CA LYS A 324 18.20 -17.75 -19.45
C LYS A 324 18.20 -18.83 -18.36
N THR A 325 18.55 -18.44 -17.13
CA THR A 325 18.60 -19.32 -15.96
C THR A 325 17.66 -18.77 -14.90
N LYS A 326 16.45 -19.34 -14.80
CA LYS A 326 15.44 -18.95 -13.82
C LYS A 326 15.76 -19.58 -12.48
N ASP A 327 15.94 -18.76 -11.45
CA ASP A 327 16.10 -19.21 -10.08
C ASP A 327 14.76 -19.15 -9.33
N ILE A 328 14.77 -19.52 -8.05
CA ILE A 328 13.55 -19.51 -7.24
C ILE A 328 12.97 -18.10 -7.09
N ILE A 329 13.82 -17.07 -7.17
CA ILE A 329 13.41 -15.67 -7.12
C ILE A 329 12.69 -15.30 -8.41
N SER A 330 13.20 -15.69 -9.58
CA SER A 330 12.54 -15.49 -10.88
C SER A 330 11.11 -16.02 -10.86
N TRP A 331 10.91 -17.24 -10.38
CA TRP A 331 9.60 -17.86 -10.29
C TRP A 331 8.72 -17.20 -9.22
N ASN A 332 9.26 -16.85 -8.05
CA ASN A 332 8.50 -16.13 -7.03
C ASN A 332 8.06 -14.73 -7.50
N THR A 333 8.93 -14.02 -8.23
CA THR A 333 8.58 -12.77 -8.91
C THR A 333 7.47 -13.02 -9.90
N ALA A 334 7.58 -14.02 -10.78
CA ALA A 334 6.53 -14.34 -11.74
C ALA A 334 5.18 -14.68 -11.07
N PHE A 335 5.17 -15.50 -10.02
CA PHE A 335 3.98 -15.76 -9.19
C PHE A 335 3.40 -14.48 -8.56
N GLY A 336 4.23 -13.47 -8.30
CA GLY A 336 3.82 -12.17 -7.73
C GLY A 336 3.32 -11.15 -8.75
N VAL A 337 3.89 -11.15 -9.97
CA VAL A 337 3.51 -10.25 -11.10
C VAL A 337 2.06 -10.43 -11.50
N PHE A 338 1.62 -11.66 -11.37
CA PHE A 338 0.25 -12.08 -11.46
C PHE A 338 -0.61 -11.33 -10.41
N SER A 339 -1.21 -10.19 -10.72
CA SER A 339 -2.25 -9.57 -9.87
C SER A 339 -3.32 -8.91 -10.75
N GLU A 340 -4.59 -8.93 -10.32
CA GLU A 340 -5.82 -8.37 -10.92
C GLU A 340 -6.45 -9.06 -12.16
N ASP A 341 -5.73 -9.69 -13.09
CA ASP A 341 -6.30 -10.20 -14.37
C ASP A 341 -6.36 -11.75 -14.51
N ILE A 342 -6.18 -12.51 -13.43
CA ILE A 342 -5.85 -13.95 -13.53
C ILE A 342 -7.04 -14.86 -13.37
N ASN A 343 -7.00 -15.93 -14.16
CA ASN A 343 -7.76 -17.14 -13.92
C ASN A 343 -6.86 -18.19 -13.23
N ALA A 344 -7.38 -18.90 -12.21
CA ALA A 344 -6.67 -19.92 -11.41
C ALA A 344 -5.90 -20.96 -12.27
N ARG A 345 -6.35 -21.19 -13.50
CA ARG A 345 -5.70 -22.08 -14.47
C ARG A 345 -4.29 -21.64 -14.89
N GLU A 346 -4.06 -20.34 -15.06
CA GLU A 346 -2.74 -19.82 -15.47
C GLU A 346 -1.72 -19.94 -14.34
N LEU A 347 -2.14 -19.62 -13.11
CA LEU A 347 -1.33 -19.83 -11.92
C LEU A 347 -0.94 -21.31 -11.76
N LEU A 348 -1.89 -22.23 -11.95
CA LEU A 348 -1.62 -23.67 -11.92
C LEU A 348 -0.65 -24.12 -13.03
N ASN A 349 -0.75 -23.57 -14.23
CA ASN A 349 0.19 -23.86 -15.31
C ASN A 349 1.60 -23.39 -14.94
N LEU A 350 1.75 -22.19 -14.38
CA LEU A 350 3.05 -21.66 -13.96
C LEU A 350 3.66 -22.51 -12.82
N VAL A 351 2.83 -22.91 -11.84
CA VAL A 351 3.28 -23.81 -10.77
C VAL A 351 3.70 -25.18 -11.34
N HIS A 352 2.98 -25.68 -12.35
CA HIS A 352 3.35 -26.90 -13.03
C HIS A 352 4.71 -26.78 -13.74
N GLU A 353 4.96 -25.68 -14.47
CA GLU A 353 6.25 -25.40 -15.10
C GLU A 353 7.39 -25.27 -14.07
N PHE A 354 7.14 -24.58 -12.95
CA PHE A 354 8.07 -24.48 -11.83
C PHE A 354 8.48 -25.87 -11.30
N MET A 355 7.51 -26.76 -11.10
CA MET A 355 7.78 -28.12 -10.62
C MET A 355 8.49 -28.97 -11.69
N LEU A 356 8.18 -28.81 -12.98
CA LEU A 356 8.88 -29.48 -14.08
C LEU A 356 10.33 -29.01 -14.22
N ALA A 357 10.63 -27.76 -13.86
CA ALA A 357 11.98 -27.24 -13.80
C ALA A 357 12.80 -27.78 -12.61
N ASN A 358 12.28 -28.78 -11.87
CA ASN A 358 12.88 -29.36 -10.66
C ASN A 358 13.15 -28.34 -9.54
N MET A 359 12.44 -27.22 -9.54
CA MET A 359 12.52 -26.23 -8.49
C MET A 359 11.74 -26.69 -7.26
N LYS A 360 12.31 -26.51 -6.07
CA LYS A 360 11.64 -26.87 -4.81
C LYS A 360 11.00 -25.63 -4.20
N PRO A 361 9.70 -25.65 -3.84
CA PRO A 361 9.07 -24.55 -3.13
C PRO A 361 9.80 -24.24 -1.83
N ASN A 362 9.96 -22.97 -1.50
CA ASN A 362 10.44 -22.52 -0.20
C ASN A 362 9.35 -21.73 0.54
N HIS A 363 9.67 -21.25 1.74
CA HIS A 363 8.75 -20.42 2.54
C HIS A 363 8.28 -19.14 1.82
N ILE A 364 9.07 -18.58 0.90
CA ILE A 364 8.68 -17.41 0.09
C ILE A 364 7.68 -17.84 -0.99
N THR A 365 7.93 -18.97 -1.67
CA THR A 365 7.02 -19.51 -2.69
C THR A 365 5.62 -19.72 -2.14
N PHE A 366 5.48 -20.38 -0.98
CA PHE A 366 4.18 -20.59 -0.35
C PHE A 366 3.51 -19.29 0.08
N SER A 367 4.26 -18.34 0.65
CA SER A 367 3.73 -17.02 1.01
C SER A 367 3.13 -16.30 -0.21
N VAL A 368 3.83 -16.29 -1.35
CA VAL A 368 3.32 -15.70 -2.59
C VAL A 368 2.10 -16.47 -3.11
N LEU A 369 2.14 -17.80 -3.15
CA LEU A 369 1.01 -18.62 -3.62
C LEU A 369 -0.27 -18.42 -2.77
N PHE A 370 -0.16 -18.33 -1.44
CA PHE A 370 -1.32 -18.05 -0.60
C PHE A 370 -1.90 -16.66 -0.84
N ARG A 371 -1.05 -15.64 -0.98
CA ARG A 371 -1.50 -14.29 -1.34
C ARG A 371 -2.24 -14.28 -2.68
N GLN A 372 -1.75 -15.06 -3.66
CA GLN A 372 -2.43 -15.23 -4.95
C GLN A 372 -3.78 -15.93 -4.83
N CYS A 373 -3.88 -17.01 -4.05
CA CYS A 373 -5.16 -17.65 -3.79
C CYS A 373 -6.17 -16.71 -3.12
N GLY A 374 -5.70 -15.86 -2.19
CA GLY A 374 -6.52 -14.83 -1.57
C GLY A 374 -6.98 -13.74 -2.55
N GLN A 375 -6.16 -13.37 -3.54
CA GLN A 375 -6.56 -12.45 -4.62
C GLN A 375 -7.58 -13.09 -5.57
N LEU A 376 -7.41 -14.37 -5.89
CA LEU A 376 -8.32 -15.14 -6.74
C LEU A 376 -9.64 -15.51 -6.06
N LEU A 377 -9.73 -15.33 -4.74
CA LEU A 377 -10.84 -15.80 -3.91
C LEU A 377 -11.08 -17.32 -4.05
N ASP A 378 -10.04 -18.10 -4.38
CA ASP A 378 -10.11 -19.54 -4.58
C ASP A 378 -9.59 -20.30 -3.36
N LEU A 379 -10.51 -20.58 -2.43
CA LEU A 379 -10.24 -21.33 -1.21
C LEU A 379 -9.77 -22.77 -1.49
N ASN A 380 -10.28 -23.42 -2.54
CA ASN A 380 -9.93 -24.81 -2.84
C ASN A 380 -8.49 -24.94 -3.31
N LEU A 381 -8.03 -24.00 -4.14
CA LEU A 381 -6.65 -23.92 -4.55
C LEU A 381 -5.74 -23.59 -3.35
N GLY A 382 -6.17 -22.65 -2.50
CA GLY A 382 -5.48 -22.31 -1.25
C GLY A 382 -5.27 -23.53 -0.34
N LEU A 383 -6.31 -24.36 -0.15
CA LEU A 383 -6.22 -25.59 0.65
C LEU A 383 -5.29 -26.65 0.05
N GLN A 384 -5.21 -26.75 -1.28
CA GLN A 384 -4.24 -27.65 -1.95
C GLN A 384 -2.80 -27.23 -1.65
N PHE A 385 -2.49 -25.93 -1.78
CA PHE A 385 -1.17 -25.41 -1.42
C PHE A 385 -0.89 -25.49 0.08
N TYR A 386 -1.91 -25.38 0.93
CA TYR A 386 -1.77 -25.59 2.37
C TYR A 386 -1.33 -27.01 2.70
N CYS A 387 -1.95 -28.02 2.06
CA CYS A 387 -1.53 -29.41 2.21
C CYS A 387 -0.09 -29.64 1.74
N LEU A 388 0.30 -29.02 0.62
CA LEU A 388 1.66 -29.12 0.10
C LEU A 388 2.69 -28.44 1.02
N ALA A 389 2.34 -27.28 1.61
CA ALA A 389 3.17 -26.56 2.57
C ALA A 389 3.36 -27.36 3.87
N LEU A 390 2.30 -28.04 4.34
CA LEU A 390 2.35 -28.94 5.50
C LEU A 390 3.31 -30.11 5.25
N GLN A 391 3.19 -30.76 4.10
CA GLN A 391 4.08 -31.87 3.71
C GLN A 391 5.54 -31.42 3.56
N SER A 392 5.76 -30.19 3.13
CA SER A 392 7.09 -29.62 2.92
C SER A 392 7.71 -29.03 4.20
N GLY A 393 6.97 -28.99 5.32
CA GLY A 393 7.46 -28.47 6.61
C GLY A 393 7.53 -26.94 6.73
N PHE A 394 6.91 -26.19 5.82
CA PHE A 394 7.02 -24.71 5.78
C PHE A 394 5.87 -23.96 6.46
N CYS A 395 4.81 -24.63 6.92
CA CYS A 395 3.67 -23.99 7.60
C CYS A 395 4.04 -23.23 8.88
N ASN A 396 5.20 -23.53 9.48
CA ASN A 396 5.68 -22.86 10.68
C ASN A 396 6.51 -21.59 10.38
N ALA A 397 6.81 -21.27 9.13
CA ALA A 397 7.50 -20.03 8.80
C ALA A 397 6.59 -18.82 9.03
N ALA A 398 7.11 -17.75 9.65
CA ALA A 398 6.31 -16.58 10.04
C ALA A 398 5.59 -15.92 8.86
N ASN A 399 6.27 -15.77 7.72
CA ASN A 399 5.70 -15.20 6.50
C ASN A 399 4.58 -16.08 5.90
N VAL A 400 4.73 -17.40 5.98
CA VAL A 400 3.72 -18.36 5.52
C VAL A 400 2.46 -18.27 6.40
N ARG A 401 2.63 -18.18 7.73
CA ARG A 401 1.50 -18.04 8.67
C ARG A 401 0.67 -16.78 8.39
N SER A 402 1.31 -15.62 8.27
CA SER A 402 0.64 -14.36 7.94
C SER A 402 -0.08 -14.44 6.59
N SER A 403 0.59 -14.98 5.55
CA SER A 403 -0.01 -15.12 4.21
C SER A 403 -1.20 -16.08 4.18
N LEU A 404 -1.19 -17.12 5.03
CA LEU A 404 -2.28 -18.09 5.13
C LEU A 404 -3.50 -17.48 5.85
N ILE A 405 -3.29 -16.72 6.93
CA ILE A 405 -4.36 -15.95 7.60
C ILE A 405 -4.98 -14.96 6.60
N ASN A 406 -4.15 -14.24 5.85
CA ASN A 406 -4.61 -13.33 4.80
C ASN A 406 -5.47 -14.05 3.75
N MET A 407 -5.00 -15.20 3.24
CA MET A 407 -5.72 -16.02 2.26
C MET A 407 -7.09 -16.45 2.76
N PHE A 408 -7.18 -17.01 3.98
CA PHE A 408 -8.46 -17.41 4.55
C PHE A 408 -9.39 -16.21 4.74
N SER A 409 -8.85 -15.08 5.21
CA SER A 409 -9.62 -13.85 5.43
C SER A 409 -10.20 -13.31 4.13
N ARG A 410 -9.40 -13.19 3.07
CA ARG A 410 -9.89 -12.70 1.76
C ARG A 410 -10.91 -13.65 1.12
N CYS A 411 -10.75 -14.96 1.30
CA CYS A 411 -11.71 -15.97 0.84
C CYS A 411 -13.00 -16.05 1.70
N GLY A 412 -13.17 -15.17 2.70
CA GLY A 412 -14.34 -15.16 3.59
C GLY A 412 -14.37 -16.28 4.63
N ALA A 413 -13.32 -17.09 4.73
CA ALA A 413 -13.23 -18.22 5.64
C ALA A 413 -12.68 -17.82 7.02
N MET A 414 -13.33 -16.87 7.67
CA MET A 414 -12.83 -16.24 8.90
C MET A 414 -12.67 -17.22 10.08
N GLU A 415 -13.54 -18.23 10.16
CA GLU A 415 -13.43 -19.28 11.19
C GLU A 415 -12.13 -20.08 11.06
N MET A 416 -11.72 -20.42 9.82
CA MET A 416 -10.46 -21.10 9.57
C MET A 416 -9.26 -20.21 9.87
N ALA A 417 -9.34 -18.91 9.55
CA ALA A 417 -8.32 -17.94 9.88
C ALA A 417 -8.09 -17.85 11.40
N HIS A 418 -9.18 -17.75 12.18
CA HIS A 418 -9.13 -17.66 13.64
C HIS A 418 -8.62 -18.95 14.29
N LEU A 419 -9.14 -20.13 13.87
CA LEU A 419 -8.66 -21.41 14.40
C LEU A 419 -7.18 -21.65 14.11
N PHE A 420 -6.72 -21.30 12.91
CA PHE A 420 -5.31 -21.39 12.57
C PHE A 420 -4.48 -20.44 13.43
N PHE A 421 -4.93 -19.19 13.61
CA PHE A 421 -4.27 -18.21 14.46
C PHE A 421 -4.13 -18.69 15.91
N ASP A 422 -5.20 -19.25 16.49
CA ASP A 422 -5.18 -19.80 17.85
C ASP A 422 -4.15 -20.92 18.00
N SER A 423 -4.01 -21.76 16.97
CA SER A 423 -3.04 -22.87 16.94
C SER A 423 -1.57 -22.44 16.91
N LEU A 424 -1.27 -21.16 16.68
CA LEU A 424 0.10 -20.65 16.64
C LEU A 424 0.71 -20.59 18.05
N LEU A 425 1.84 -21.29 18.23
CA LEU A 425 2.64 -21.26 19.46
C LEU A 425 3.24 -19.87 19.75
N TYR A 426 3.63 -19.15 18.69
CA TYR A 426 4.14 -17.79 18.77
C TYR A 426 3.41 -16.92 17.75
N LYS A 427 2.77 -15.86 18.26
CA LYS A 427 1.96 -14.90 17.49
C LYS A 427 2.75 -13.59 17.41
N ASN A 428 3.31 -13.29 16.25
CA ASN A 428 4.00 -12.03 16.02
C ASN A 428 2.99 -10.93 15.64
N ILE A 429 3.40 -9.66 15.70
CA ILE A 429 2.53 -8.52 15.38
C ILE A 429 1.91 -8.63 13.97
N THR A 430 2.63 -9.19 12.99
CA THR A 430 2.11 -9.38 11.63
C THR A 430 0.93 -10.35 11.60
N SER A 431 0.97 -11.47 12.34
CA SER A 431 -0.14 -12.41 12.41
C SER A 431 -1.39 -11.81 13.06
N TRP A 432 -1.21 -10.95 14.08
CA TRP A 432 -2.33 -10.21 14.69
C TRP A 432 -2.93 -9.20 13.70
N ASN A 433 -2.08 -8.43 13.02
CA ASN A 433 -2.50 -7.41 12.05
C ASN A 433 -3.30 -8.03 10.90
N GLU A 434 -2.86 -9.17 10.37
CA GLU A 434 -3.59 -9.90 9.32
C GLU A 434 -4.95 -10.40 9.80
N LEU A 435 -5.06 -10.85 11.05
CA LEU A 435 -6.34 -11.30 11.61
C LEU A 435 -7.32 -10.14 11.83
N ILE A 436 -6.83 -9.01 12.37
CA ILE A 436 -7.63 -7.79 12.57
C ILE A 436 -8.10 -7.27 11.20
N SER A 437 -7.18 -7.09 10.24
CA SER A 437 -7.51 -6.67 8.87
C SER A 437 -8.49 -7.63 8.19
N GLY A 438 -8.35 -8.93 8.45
CA GLY A 438 -9.27 -9.96 7.97
C GLY A 438 -10.69 -9.80 8.50
N TYR A 439 -10.86 -9.54 9.79
CA TYR A 439 -12.15 -9.23 10.38
C TYR A 439 -12.76 -7.95 9.78
N ASN A 440 -11.96 -6.90 9.58
CA ASN A 440 -12.41 -5.64 8.98
C ASN A 440 -12.96 -5.84 7.58
N SER A 441 -12.19 -6.54 6.74
CA SER A 441 -12.53 -6.78 5.33
C SER A 441 -13.80 -7.61 5.15
N ASN A 442 -14.17 -8.38 6.17
CA ASN A 442 -15.39 -9.20 6.22
C ASN A 442 -16.50 -8.58 7.10
N TYR A 443 -16.36 -7.30 7.48
CA TYR A 443 -17.35 -6.53 8.25
C TYR A 443 -17.67 -7.06 9.66
N TYR A 444 -16.72 -7.78 10.29
CA TYR A 444 -16.80 -8.26 11.67
C TYR A 444 -16.10 -7.29 12.63
N SER A 445 -16.67 -6.09 12.81
CA SER A 445 -16.07 -5.00 13.60
C SER A 445 -15.83 -5.37 15.07
N VAL A 446 -16.76 -6.09 15.70
CA VAL A 446 -16.69 -6.46 17.12
C VAL A 446 -15.55 -7.44 17.39
N GLU A 447 -15.36 -8.43 16.52
CA GLU A 447 -14.29 -9.42 16.60
C GLU A 447 -12.92 -8.78 16.37
N ALA A 448 -12.82 -7.81 15.45
CA ALA A 448 -11.60 -7.03 15.23
C ALA A 448 -11.18 -6.27 16.49
N ILE A 449 -12.13 -5.58 17.13
CA ILE A 449 -11.91 -4.83 18.38
C ILE A 449 -11.53 -5.76 19.53
N LYS A 450 -12.21 -6.90 19.69
CA LYS A 450 -11.84 -7.91 20.71
C LYS A 450 -10.43 -8.44 20.49
N THR A 451 -10.06 -8.70 19.25
CA THR A 451 -8.72 -9.17 18.87
C THR A 451 -7.65 -8.13 19.23
N PHE A 452 -7.90 -6.86 18.92
CA PHE A 452 -7.01 -5.76 19.32
C PHE A 452 -6.89 -5.62 20.84
N CYS A 453 -8.00 -5.70 21.57
CA CYS A 453 -7.97 -5.65 23.04
C CYS A 453 -7.15 -6.80 23.64
N ASN A 454 -7.21 -7.99 23.05
CA ASN A 454 -6.41 -9.15 23.48
C ASN A 454 -4.92 -8.94 23.20
N LEU A 455 -4.56 -8.43 22.02
CA LEU A 455 -3.18 -8.04 21.69
C LEU A 455 -2.64 -7.07 22.74
N TRP A 456 -3.41 -6.02 23.06
CA TRP A 456 -3.01 -4.98 24.01
C TRP A 456 -2.82 -5.53 25.43
N ARG A 457 -3.74 -6.40 25.89
CA ARG A 457 -3.66 -7.04 27.22
C ARG A 457 -2.46 -7.95 27.37
N LEU A 458 -2.01 -8.57 26.28
CA LEU A 458 -0.81 -9.42 26.26
C LEU A 458 0.49 -8.62 26.24
N GLY A 459 0.43 -7.27 26.20
CA GLY A 459 1.61 -6.40 26.20
C GLY A 459 2.42 -6.49 24.91
N VAL A 460 1.84 -6.97 23.82
CA VAL A 460 2.50 -6.98 22.50
C VAL A 460 2.57 -5.54 21.99
N GLU A 461 3.76 -5.10 21.61
CA GLU A 461 3.96 -3.74 21.07
C GLU A 461 3.17 -3.59 19.76
N VAL A 462 2.26 -2.61 19.75
CA VAL A 462 1.50 -2.21 18.56
C VAL A 462 2.41 -1.43 17.61
N ASN A 463 2.13 -1.52 16.31
CA ASN A 463 2.76 -0.65 15.31
C ASN A 463 1.74 0.29 14.66
N GLU A 464 2.23 1.21 13.85
CA GLU A 464 1.44 2.15 13.06
C GLU A 464 0.31 1.48 12.28
N PHE A 465 0.59 0.35 11.63
CA PHE A 465 -0.40 -0.42 10.87
C PHE A 465 -1.51 -1.00 11.76
N THR A 466 -1.18 -1.49 12.97
CA THR A 466 -2.19 -2.00 13.90
C THR A 466 -3.19 -0.90 14.28
N LEU A 467 -2.67 0.29 14.59
CA LEU A 467 -3.46 1.44 15.06
C LEU A 467 -4.33 2.01 13.94
N SER A 468 -3.80 2.12 12.71
CA SER A 468 -4.60 2.54 11.56
C SER A 468 -5.70 1.54 11.22
N THR A 469 -5.37 0.24 11.22
CA THR A 469 -6.32 -0.83 10.87
C THR A 469 -7.47 -0.89 11.87
N ILE A 470 -7.23 -0.65 13.16
CA ILE A 470 -8.31 -0.64 14.16
C ILE A 470 -9.15 0.65 14.08
N LEU A 471 -8.55 1.80 13.75
CA LEU A 471 -9.30 3.03 13.50
C LEU A 471 -10.28 2.85 12.33
N GLU A 472 -9.86 2.15 11.26
CA GLU A 472 -10.73 1.77 10.14
C GLU A 472 -11.92 0.86 10.55
N THR A 473 -11.93 0.24 11.73
CA THR A 473 -13.11 -0.52 12.22
C THR A 473 -14.12 0.33 12.95
N CYS A 474 -13.68 1.47 13.47
CA CYS A 474 -14.45 2.29 14.39
C CYS A 474 -15.39 3.20 13.59
N PHE A 475 -16.30 2.59 12.83
CA PHE A 475 -17.19 3.27 11.90
C PHE A 475 -18.69 3.13 12.23
N GLN A 476 -19.02 2.42 13.30
CA GLN A 476 -20.37 2.27 13.85
C GLN A 476 -20.55 3.24 15.04
N ASP A 477 -21.77 3.77 15.20
CA ASP A 477 -22.12 4.76 16.24
C ASP A 477 -21.78 4.31 17.67
N GLU A 478 -21.79 2.99 17.92
CA GLU A 478 -21.48 2.37 19.21
C GLU A 478 -19.99 2.46 19.60
N HIS A 479 -19.08 2.85 18.68
CA HIS A 479 -17.62 2.81 18.88
C HIS A 479 -16.99 4.17 19.23
N GLN A 480 -17.77 5.24 19.43
CA GLN A 480 -17.25 6.59 19.71
C GLN A 480 -16.34 6.64 20.95
N GLN A 481 -16.70 5.93 22.01
CA GLN A 481 -15.88 5.87 23.24
C GLN A 481 -14.57 5.09 23.03
N MET A 482 -14.59 4.08 22.15
CA MET A 482 -13.40 3.29 21.80
C MET A 482 -12.37 4.13 21.05
N ILE A 483 -12.79 5.03 20.16
CA ILE A 483 -11.89 5.93 19.42
C ILE A 483 -11.07 6.80 20.37
N ARG A 484 -11.70 7.35 21.41
CA ARG A 484 -10.98 8.14 22.44
C ARG A 484 -9.99 7.29 23.23
N GLN A 485 -10.30 6.01 23.48
CA GLN A 485 -9.36 5.08 24.12
C GLN A 485 -8.18 4.75 23.20
N ILE A 486 -8.45 4.51 21.91
CA ILE A 486 -7.42 4.27 20.88
C ILE A 486 -6.55 5.51 20.69
N HIS A 487 -7.12 6.72 20.70
CA HIS A 487 -6.37 7.96 20.69
C HIS A 487 -5.42 8.05 21.91
N GLY A 488 -5.92 7.77 23.12
CA GLY A 488 -5.06 7.70 24.31
C GLY A 488 -3.93 6.66 24.17
N ALA A 489 -4.20 5.52 23.53
CA ALA A 489 -3.20 4.51 23.20
C ALA A 489 -2.16 5.01 22.18
N ILE A 490 -2.57 5.72 21.12
CA ILE A 490 -1.69 6.33 20.12
C ILE A 490 -0.70 7.30 20.78
N VAL A 491 -1.20 8.17 21.66
CA VAL A 491 -0.38 9.14 22.40
C VAL A 491 0.60 8.41 23.32
N LYS A 492 0.13 7.42 24.09
CA LYS A 492 0.98 6.67 25.03
C LYS A 492 2.08 5.86 24.33
N SER A 493 1.78 5.30 23.16
CA SER A 493 2.72 4.50 22.37
C SER A 493 3.68 5.35 21.52
N GLY A 494 3.55 6.69 21.54
CA GLY A 494 4.43 7.59 20.78
C GLY A 494 4.14 7.65 19.27
N PHE A 495 3.03 7.06 18.80
CA PHE A 495 2.64 7.09 17.39
C PHE A 495 1.91 8.38 16.99
N SER A 496 1.84 9.38 17.89
CA SER A 496 1.20 10.67 17.65
C SER A 496 1.84 11.50 16.53
N PHE A 497 3.06 11.15 16.10
CA PHE A 497 3.79 11.84 15.04
C PHE A 497 3.76 11.10 13.69
N HIS A 498 3.07 9.96 13.60
CA HIS A 498 2.99 9.16 12.37
C HIS A 498 1.80 9.60 11.52
N GLY A 499 2.08 10.16 10.35
CA GLY A 499 1.07 10.79 9.48
C GLY A 499 -0.09 9.88 9.06
N TYR A 500 0.17 8.59 8.83
CA TYR A 500 -0.88 7.63 8.46
C TYR A 500 -1.86 7.38 9.61
N VAL A 501 -1.34 7.24 10.84
CA VAL A 501 -2.16 7.08 12.05
C VAL A 501 -3.00 8.33 12.30
N CYS A 502 -2.38 9.51 12.17
CA CYS A 502 -3.05 10.80 12.33
C CYS A 502 -4.18 10.99 11.31
N SER A 503 -3.91 10.67 10.04
CA SER A 503 -4.90 10.76 8.97
C SER A 503 -6.10 9.83 9.22
N SER A 504 -5.86 8.59 9.65
CA SER A 504 -6.94 7.67 10.03
C SER A 504 -7.73 8.16 11.25
N LEU A 505 -7.07 8.77 12.24
CA LEU A 505 -7.73 9.29 13.43
C LEU A 505 -8.64 10.50 13.11
N ILE A 506 -8.17 11.42 12.27
CA ILE A 506 -8.97 12.57 11.78
C ILE A 506 -10.20 12.05 11.03
N LYS A 507 -10.03 11.09 10.11
CA LYS A 507 -11.16 10.49 9.37
C LYS A 507 -12.21 9.90 10.32
N CYS A 508 -11.77 9.25 11.40
CA CYS A 508 -12.68 8.76 12.44
C CYS A 508 -13.43 9.91 13.12
N TYR A 509 -12.74 10.88 13.70
CA TYR A 509 -13.40 11.99 14.41
C TYR A 509 -14.39 12.77 13.55
N VAL A 510 -14.04 13.01 12.29
CA VAL A 510 -14.89 13.73 11.33
C VAL A 510 -16.17 12.97 11.05
N LYS A 511 -16.11 11.63 10.97
CA LYS A 511 -17.31 10.80 10.78
C LYS A 511 -18.29 10.91 11.93
N PHE A 512 -17.81 11.00 13.17
CA PHE A 512 -18.66 11.17 14.36
C PHE A 512 -19.05 12.63 14.62
N GLY A 513 -18.77 13.55 13.69
CA GLY A 513 -19.06 14.98 13.84
C GLY A 513 -18.24 15.67 14.92
N GLN A 514 -17.16 15.06 15.40
CA GLN A 514 -16.29 15.60 16.45
C GLN A 514 -15.15 16.42 15.84
N LEU A 515 -15.50 17.48 15.11
CA LEU A 515 -14.50 18.33 14.46
C LEU A 515 -13.59 19.03 15.49
N ASP A 516 -14.10 19.36 16.67
CA ASP A 516 -13.32 20.01 17.73
C ASP A 516 -12.18 19.11 18.24
N ASP A 517 -12.46 17.82 18.51
CA ASP A 517 -11.45 16.84 18.94
C ASP A 517 -10.36 16.68 17.84
N SER A 518 -10.76 16.74 16.57
CA SER A 518 -9.85 16.70 15.42
C SER A 518 -9.00 17.96 15.30
N LEU A 519 -9.57 19.15 15.56
CA LEU A 519 -8.86 20.43 15.53
C LEU A 519 -7.89 20.58 16.70
N GLU A 520 -8.30 20.21 17.92
CA GLU A 520 -7.44 20.21 19.10
C GLU A 520 -6.23 19.29 18.89
N PHE A 521 -6.47 18.10 18.34
CA PHE A 521 -5.40 17.20 17.93
C PHE A 521 -4.48 17.87 16.90
N PHE A 522 -5.03 18.46 15.85
CA PHE A 522 -4.25 19.08 14.78
C PHE A 522 -3.36 20.26 15.24
N TYR A 523 -3.86 21.13 16.12
CA TYR A 523 -3.09 22.27 16.66
C TYR A 523 -2.01 21.85 17.66
N GLY A 524 -2.02 20.61 18.15
CA GLY A 524 -1.04 20.11 19.10
C GLY A 524 0.35 19.79 18.52
N PHE A 525 0.59 20.00 17.23
CA PHE A 525 1.79 19.49 16.54
C PHE A 525 2.59 20.55 15.77
N ASP A 526 3.93 20.48 15.91
CA ASP A 526 4.90 21.39 15.25
C ASP A 526 5.29 20.97 13.81
N ARG A 527 5.04 19.72 13.42
CA ARG A 527 5.32 19.19 12.06
C ARG A 527 4.26 18.18 11.64
N LEU A 528 3.47 18.55 10.64
CA LEU A 528 2.47 17.68 10.01
C LEU A 528 2.85 17.45 8.55
N ASP A 529 2.68 16.23 8.07
CA ASP A 529 2.87 15.88 6.67
C ASP A 529 1.69 16.34 5.80
N VAL A 530 1.92 16.41 4.48
CA VAL A 530 0.93 16.91 3.52
C VAL A 530 -0.35 16.06 3.53
N GLU A 531 -0.25 14.75 3.81
CA GLU A 531 -1.40 13.84 3.89
C GLU A 531 -2.33 14.20 5.06
N THR A 532 -1.77 14.52 6.24
CA THR A 532 -2.58 14.93 7.40
C THR A 532 -3.26 16.28 7.15
N TRP A 533 -2.57 17.23 6.52
CA TRP A 533 -3.17 18.50 6.07
C TRP A 533 -4.31 18.25 5.08
N GLY A 534 -4.09 17.40 4.08
CA GLY A 534 -5.09 17.11 3.05
C GLY A 534 -6.33 16.42 3.61
N THR A 535 -6.16 15.51 4.56
CA THR A 535 -7.26 14.84 5.27
C THR A 535 -8.08 15.85 6.08
N MET A 536 -7.44 16.76 6.81
CA MET A 536 -8.14 17.80 7.58
C MET A 536 -8.89 18.78 6.67
N ILE A 537 -8.25 19.23 5.58
CA ILE A 537 -8.88 20.14 4.61
C ILE A 537 -10.11 19.47 3.97
N SER A 538 -9.98 18.21 3.54
CA SER A 538 -11.09 17.45 2.95
C SER A 538 -12.23 17.28 3.95
N ALA A 539 -11.90 17.00 5.21
CA ALA A 539 -12.89 16.90 6.29
C ALA A 539 -13.66 18.21 6.51
N LEU A 540 -12.96 19.34 6.54
CA LEU A 540 -13.57 20.66 6.68
C LEU A 540 -14.49 20.98 5.49
N VAL A 541 -14.05 20.64 4.27
CA VAL A 541 -14.86 20.77 3.06
C VAL A 541 -16.14 19.93 3.13
N HIS A 542 -16.03 18.66 3.52
CA HIS A 542 -17.19 17.76 3.62
C HIS A 542 -18.21 18.21 4.68
N GLN A 543 -17.76 18.84 5.76
CA GLN A 543 -18.62 19.38 6.81
C GLN A 543 -19.16 20.80 6.49
N GLY A 544 -18.83 21.36 5.32
CA GLY A 544 -19.32 22.66 4.86
C GLY A 544 -18.54 23.88 5.38
N TYR A 545 -17.42 23.69 6.07
CA TYR A 545 -16.59 24.77 6.63
C TYR A 545 -15.53 25.27 5.64
N LEU A 546 -15.96 25.69 4.44
CA LEU A 546 -15.07 26.15 3.36
C LEU A 546 -14.09 27.27 3.78
N PRO A 547 -14.48 28.32 4.53
CA PRO A 547 -13.55 29.37 4.94
C PRO A 547 -12.39 28.84 5.81
N LEU A 548 -12.68 27.88 6.69
CA LEU A 548 -11.66 27.27 7.54
C LEU A 548 -10.74 26.35 6.71
N ALA A 549 -11.30 25.60 5.76
CA ALA A 549 -10.52 24.78 4.83
C ALA A 549 -9.49 25.60 4.03
N ILE A 550 -9.87 26.79 3.57
CA ILE A 550 -8.96 27.70 2.85
C ILE A 550 -7.88 28.28 3.77
N LYS A 551 -8.22 28.60 5.03
CA LYS A 551 -7.23 29.01 6.03
C LYS A 551 -6.17 27.92 6.23
N PHE A 552 -6.60 26.66 6.29
CA PHE A 552 -5.69 25.52 6.40
C PHE A 552 -4.86 25.32 5.12
N LEU A 553 -5.44 25.49 3.92
CA LEU A 553 -4.69 25.46 2.67
C LEU A 553 -3.57 26.51 2.65
N ASN A 554 -3.87 27.74 3.07
CA ASN A 554 -2.84 28.80 3.14
C ASN A 554 -1.75 28.46 4.16
N SER A 555 -2.14 27.90 5.31
CA SER A 555 -1.19 27.48 6.35
C SER A 555 -0.27 26.34 5.86
N LEU A 556 -0.80 25.39 5.07
CA LEU A 556 -0.01 24.35 4.41
C LEU A 556 1.05 24.94 3.47
N ILE A 557 0.66 25.93 2.66
CA ILE A 557 1.57 26.60 1.72
C ILE A 557 2.64 27.42 2.47
N GLU A 558 2.25 28.13 3.54
CA GLU A 558 3.16 28.89 4.39
C GLU A 558 4.19 28.00 5.11
N ALA A 559 3.78 26.78 5.49
CA ALA A 559 4.66 25.76 6.07
C ALA A 559 5.62 25.13 5.03
N GLY A 560 5.56 25.54 3.76
CA GLY A 560 6.39 25.00 2.67
C GLY A 560 5.89 23.68 2.08
N GLY A 561 4.67 23.25 2.44
CA GLY A 561 4.02 22.09 1.85
C GLY A 561 3.39 22.40 0.49
N ASN A 562 3.43 21.43 -0.43
CA ASN A 562 2.77 21.55 -1.74
C ASN A 562 1.41 20.84 -1.67
N PRO A 563 0.28 21.56 -1.83
CA PRO A 563 -1.02 20.93 -1.95
C PRO A 563 -1.06 20.00 -3.17
N ASP A 564 -1.70 18.85 -3.04
CA ASP A 564 -1.88 17.92 -4.17
C ASP A 564 -3.15 18.24 -4.99
N GLU A 565 -3.36 17.46 -6.05
CA GLU A 565 -4.51 17.61 -6.94
C GLU A 565 -5.86 17.33 -6.25
N PHE A 566 -5.88 16.48 -5.22
CA PHE A 566 -7.09 16.10 -4.50
C PHE A 566 -7.54 17.20 -3.55
N ILE A 567 -6.60 17.81 -2.82
CA ILE A 567 -6.85 18.95 -1.95
C ILE A 567 -7.45 20.10 -2.77
N LEU A 568 -6.79 20.49 -3.86
CA LEU A 568 -7.24 21.61 -4.69
C LEU A 568 -8.59 21.30 -5.36
N GLY A 569 -8.78 20.08 -5.89
CA GLY A 569 -10.04 19.67 -6.49
C GLY A 569 -11.20 19.62 -5.49
N SER A 570 -10.98 19.16 -4.25
CA SER A 570 -12.01 19.12 -3.21
C SER A 570 -12.50 20.52 -2.83
N ILE A 571 -11.59 21.47 -2.64
CA ILE A 571 -11.91 22.87 -2.34
C ILE A 571 -12.66 23.50 -3.51
N LEU A 572 -12.19 23.28 -4.75
CA LEU A 572 -12.85 23.82 -5.95
C LEU A 572 -14.27 23.28 -6.13
N ASN A 573 -14.50 21.99 -5.90
CA ASN A 573 -15.84 21.40 -5.93
C ASN A 573 -16.75 21.99 -4.85
N SER A 574 -16.21 22.28 -3.66
CA SER A 574 -16.94 23.00 -2.61
C SER A 574 -17.28 24.44 -3.01
N CYS A 575 -16.32 25.17 -3.59
CA CYS A 575 -16.54 26.49 -4.16
C CYS A 575 -17.61 26.47 -5.25
N ALA A 576 -17.63 25.43 -6.09
CA ALA A 576 -18.64 25.22 -7.12
C ALA A 576 -20.03 24.99 -6.53
N GLY A 577 -20.14 24.22 -5.45
CA GLY A 577 -21.40 23.95 -4.75
C GLY A 577 -22.02 25.20 -4.08
N ILE A 578 -21.17 26.10 -3.56
CA ILE A 578 -21.61 27.34 -2.89
C ILE A 578 -21.65 28.53 -3.88
N ALA A 579 -21.07 28.38 -5.08
CA ALA A 579 -20.93 29.42 -6.11
C ALA A 579 -20.14 30.66 -5.66
N VAL A 580 -19.01 30.46 -4.95
CA VAL A 580 -18.20 31.57 -4.39
C VAL A 580 -17.08 32.02 -5.34
N TYR A 581 -17.36 33.04 -6.16
CA TYR A 581 -16.46 33.51 -7.22
C TYR A 581 -15.04 33.91 -6.76
N HIS A 582 -14.94 34.69 -5.68
CA HIS A 582 -13.65 35.22 -5.21
C HIS A 582 -12.70 34.12 -4.72
N LEU A 583 -13.24 33.09 -4.04
CA LEU A 583 -12.48 31.94 -3.59
C LEU A 583 -12.04 31.07 -4.76
N THR A 584 -12.94 30.80 -5.71
CA THR A 584 -12.61 30.09 -6.96
C THR A 584 -11.41 30.72 -7.66
N LYS A 585 -11.38 32.05 -7.78
CA LYS A 585 -10.25 32.77 -8.40
C LYS A 585 -8.96 32.64 -7.59
N SER A 586 -9.04 32.72 -6.27
CA SER A 586 -7.88 32.56 -5.38
C SER A 586 -7.27 31.16 -5.50
N VAL A 587 -8.09 30.10 -5.45
CA VAL A 587 -7.65 28.71 -5.55
C VAL A 587 -7.16 28.38 -6.96
N HIS A 588 -7.82 28.89 -8.00
CA HIS A 588 -7.33 28.74 -9.38
C HIS A 588 -5.93 29.35 -9.57
N SER A 589 -5.62 30.48 -8.91
CA SER A 589 -4.27 31.04 -8.97
C SER A 589 -3.21 30.12 -8.34
N ILE A 590 -3.59 29.37 -7.30
CA ILE A 590 -2.73 28.36 -6.65
C ILE A 590 -2.53 27.17 -7.60
N VAL A 591 -3.59 26.68 -8.26
CA VAL A 591 -3.53 25.61 -9.27
C VAL A 591 -2.50 25.94 -10.36
N ILE A 592 -2.50 27.17 -10.88
CA ILE A 592 -1.54 27.63 -11.89
C ILE A 592 -0.12 27.68 -11.33
N LYS A 593 0.08 28.23 -10.12
CA LYS A 593 1.40 28.34 -9.49
C LYS A 593 2.04 26.97 -9.21
N MET A 594 1.21 25.97 -8.87
CA MET A 594 1.65 24.62 -8.54
C MET A 594 1.78 23.71 -9.77
N GLY A 595 1.43 24.19 -10.97
CA GLY A 595 1.60 23.42 -12.21
C GLY A 595 0.50 22.39 -12.50
N PHE A 596 -0.66 22.47 -11.82
CA PHE A 596 -1.75 21.50 -11.98
C PHE A 596 -2.69 21.83 -13.16
N GLN A 597 -2.36 22.80 -14.01
CA GLN A 597 -3.19 23.20 -15.17
C GLN A 597 -3.40 22.11 -16.24
N THR A 598 -2.64 21.01 -16.20
CA THR A 598 -2.81 19.88 -17.12
C THR A 598 -3.53 18.68 -16.50
N GLN A 599 -3.76 18.69 -15.18
CA GLN A 599 -4.42 17.57 -14.52
C GLN A 599 -5.93 17.61 -14.75
N VAL A 600 -6.45 16.55 -15.37
CA VAL A 600 -7.85 16.43 -15.80
C VAL A 600 -8.83 16.68 -14.66
N PHE A 601 -8.58 16.08 -13.49
CA PHE A 601 -9.42 16.21 -12.31
C PHE A 601 -9.52 17.67 -11.85
N VAL A 602 -8.39 18.34 -11.67
CA VAL A 602 -8.33 19.75 -11.21
C VAL A 602 -8.96 20.67 -12.25
N VAL A 603 -8.61 20.52 -13.53
CA VAL A 603 -9.17 21.34 -14.62
C VAL A 603 -10.68 21.23 -14.66
N SER A 604 -11.24 20.02 -14.53
CA SER A 604 -12.69 19.81 -14.50
C SER A 604 -13.36 20.52 -13.32
N ALA A 605 -12.73 20.50 -12.13
CA ALA A 605 -13.23 21.17 -10.94
C ALA A 605 -13.15 22.71 -11.05
N VAL A 606 -12.07 23.25 -11.63
CA VAL A 606 -11.96 24.70 -11.90
C VAL A 606 -13.05 25.14 -12.89
N LEU A 607 -13.25 24.38 -13.97
CA LEU A 607 -14.27 24.65 -14.98
C LEU A 607 -15.67 24.68 -14.36
N ASP A 608 -16.04 23.62 -13.62
CA ASP A 608 -17.33 23.53 -12.93
C ASP A 608 -17.53 24.68 -11.92
N ALA A 609 -16.47 25.05 -11.18
CA ALA A 609 -16.52 26.15 -10.23
C ALA A 609 -16.80 27.50 -10.91
N TYR A 610 -16.11 27.84 -12.00
CA TYR A 610 -16.40 29.09 -12.73
C TYR A 610 -17.78 29.07 -13.38
N ALA A 611 -18.17 27.95 -13.98
CA ALA A 611 -19.47 27.79 -14.61
C ALA A 611 -20.60 28.02 -13.60
N LYS A 612 -20.55 27.40 -12.41
CA LYS A 612 -21.55 27.60 -11.36
C LYS A 612 -21.52 28.97 -10.71
N CYS A 613 -20.36 29.66 -10.70
CA CYS A 613 -20.27 31.06 -10.32
C CYS A 613 -20.85 32.03 -11.36
N GLY A 614 -21.31 31.55 -12.51
CA GLY A 614 -21.87 32.38 -13.58
C GLY A 614 -20.85 32.93 -14.58
N ASP A 615 -19.56 32.59 -14.46
CA ASP A 615 -18.49 33.07 -15.35
C ASP A 615 -18.13 32.01 -16.41
N ILE A 616 -18.99 31.89 -17.42
CA ILE A 616 -18.80 30.95 -18.52
C ILE A 616 -17.58 31.29 -19.40
N GLU A 617 -17.18 32.57 -19.47
CA GLU A 617 -16.02 32.99 -20.29
C GLU A 617 -14.71 32.45 -19.72
N SER A 618 -14.53 32.52 -18.39
CA SER A 618 -13.38 31.89 -17.74
C SER A 618 -13.37 30.38 -17.94
N ALA A 619 -14.54 29.72 -17.85
CA ALA A 619 -14.67 28.28 -18.13
C ALA A 619 -14.29 27.93 -19.59
N ARG A 620 -14.73 28.72 -20.58
CA ARG A 620 -14.33 28.56 -22.00
C ARG A 620 -12.84 28.73 -22.20
N MET A 621 -12.23 29.73 -21.57
CA MET A 621 -10.79 29.97 -21.67
C MET A 621 -10.02 28.74 -21.18
N ILE A 622 -10.38 28.20 -20.02
CA ILE A 622 -9.77 26.99 -19.46
C ILE A 622 -9.99 25.79 -20.40
N PHE A 623 -11.22 25.58 -20.86
CA PHE A 623 -11.54 24.51 -21.81
C PHE A 623 -10.68 24.58 -23.08
N SER A 624 -10.53 25.76 -23.67
CA SER A 624 -9.74 25.95 -24.89
C SER A 624 -8.25 25.63 -24.71
N GLN A 625 -7.70 25.91 -23.52
CA GLN A 625 -6.31 25.60 -23.17
C GLN A 625 -6.11 24.10 -22.94
N SER A 626 -7.08 23.44 -22.30
CA SER A 626 -6.98 22.04 -21.90
C SER A 626 -7.48 21.05 -22.95
N PHE A 627 -8.31 21.45 -23.92
CA PHE A 627 -8.87 20.57 -24.95
C PHE A 627 -7.80 19.82 -25.77
N ARG A 628 -6.57 20.35 -25.84
CA ARG A 628 -5.43 19.69 -26.48
C ARG A 628 -5.10 18.31 -25.90
N SER A 629 -5.49 18.03 -24.65
CA SER A 629 -5.27 16.72 -24.02
C SER A 629 -6.26 15.64 -24.49
N GLY A 630 -7.39 16.02 -25.10
CA GLY A 630 -8.39 15.08 -25.62
C GLY A 630 -9.06 14.23 -24.54
N ASP A 631 -9.50 14.83 -23.43
CA ASP A 631 -10.14 14.10 -22.33
C ASP A 631 -11.67 14.24 -22.33
N VAL A 632 -12.38 13.12 -22.16
CA VAL A 632 -13.85 13.05 -22.12
C VAL A 632 -14.44 13.79 -20.92
N VAL A 633 -13.77 13.78 -19.77
CA VAL A 633 -14.23 14.43 -18.53
C VAL A 633 -14.28 15.94 -18.69
N ILE A 634 -13.28 16.54 -19.33
CA ILE A 634 -13.22 17.99 -19.59
C ILE A 634 -14.32 18.41 -20.56
N CYS A 635 -14.55 17.63 -21.63
CA CYS A 635 -15.68 17.84 -22.55
C CYS A 635 -17.02 17.76 -21.83
N ASN A 636 -17.22 16.75 -20.98
CA ASN A 636 -18.45 16.60 -20.20
C ASN A 636 -18.68 17.80 -19.27
N ALA A 637 -17.65 18.24 -18.54
CA ALA A 637 -17.74 19.41 -17.67
C ALA A 637 -18.15 20.68 -18.45
N MET A 638 -17.60 20.88 -19.65
CA MET A 638 -17.96 22.01 -20.49
C MET A 638 -19.38 21.89 -21.09
N ILE A 639 -19.81 20.70 -21.49
CA ILE A 639 -21.20 20.46 -21.96
C ILE A 639 -22.20 20.77 -20.83
N ILE A 640 -21.92 20.34 -19.60
CA ILE A 640 -22.72 20.67 -18.40
C ILE A 640 -22.74 22.18 -18.15
N ALA A 641 -21.57 22.84 -18.22
CA ALA A 641 -21.47 24.28 -18.07
C ALA A 641 -22.33 25.02 -19.11
N CYS A 642 -22.25 24.63 -20.39
CA CYS A 642 -23.11 25.17 -21.44
C CYS A 642 -24.60 24.90 -21.17
N ALA A 643 -24.96 23.71 -20.70
CA ALA A 643 -26.34 23.35 -20.36
C ALA A 643 -26.93 24.27 -19.28
N HIS A 644 -26.18 24.51 -18.20
CA HIS A 644 -26.59 25.40 -17.10
C HIS A 644 -26.77 26.85 -17.55
N HIS A 645 -25.98 27.29 -18.52
CA HIS A 645 -26.03 28.63 -19.09
C HIS A 645 -26.99 28.76 -20.29
N GLY A 646 -27.67 27.68 -20.68
CA GLY A 646 -28.60 27.66 -21.81
C GLY A 646 -27.91 27.68 -23.19
N LEU A 647 -26.61 27.44 -23.28
CA LEU A 647 -25.83 27.52 -24.51
C LEU A 647 -25.83 26.18 -25.26
N VAL A 648 -27.01 25.74 -25.71
CA VAL A 648 -27.21 24.39 -26.26
C VAL A 648 -26.46 24.16 -27.57
N GLU A 649 -26.42 25.16 -28.46
CA GLU A 649 -25.65 25.05 -29.71
C GLU A 649 -24.18 24.78 -29.46
N GLU A 650 -23.58 25.48 -28.49
CA GLU A 650 -22.18 25.29 -28.09
C GLU A 650 -21.96 23.92 -27.42
N ALA A 651 -22.90 23.47 -26.59
CA ALA A 651 -22.87 22.14 -26.00
C ALA A 651 -22.82 21.03 -27.07
N MET A 652 -23.61 21.18 -28.13
CA MET A 652 -23.66 20.24 -29.25
C MET A 652 -22.42 20.33 -30.15
N ASP A 653 -21.88 21.53 -30.38
CA ASP A 653 -20.61 21.70 -31.10
C ASP A 653 -19.46 21.01 -30.36
N ILE A 654 -19.40 21.11 -29.03
CA ILE A 654 -18.41 20.40 -28.21
C ILE A 654 -18.60 18.88 -28.31
N PHE A 655 -19.84 18.39 -28.28
CA PHE A 655 -20.14 16.96 -28.42
C PHE A 655 -19.71 16.40 -29.79
N GLU A 656 -19.93 17.14 -30.87
CA GLU A 656 -19.48 16.75 -32.21
C GLU A 656 -17.95 16.86 -32.35
N LYS A 657 -17.32 17.90 -31.82
CA LYS A 657 -15.85 18.00 -31.74
C LYS A 657 -15.23 16.82 -31.00
N MET A 658 -15.87 16.37 -29.92
CA MET A 658 -15.45 15.20 -29.16
C MET A 658 -15.49 13.92 -30.03
N LYS A 659 -16.56 13.71 -30.82
CA LYS A 659 -16.64 12.58 -31.77
C LYS A 659 -15.57 12.66 -32.85
N LEU A 660 -15.35 13.85 -33.43
CA LEU A 660 -14.34 14.08 -34.46
C LEU A 660 -12.92 13.81 -33.95
N ALA A 661 -12.68 14.04 -32.66
CA ALA A 661 -11.42 13.70 -31.99
C ALA A 661 -11.28 12.20 -31.65
N ASN A 662 -12.19 11.34 -32.13
CA ASN A 662 -12.26 9.90 -31.80
C ASN A 662 -12.40 9.59 -30.30
N LEU A 663 -12.89 10.54 -29.51
CA LEU A 663 -13.20 10.33 -28.10
C LEU A 663 -14.56 9.64 -28.00
N LYS A 664 -14.62 8.56 -27.21
CA LYS A 664 -15.86 7.79 -27.04
C LYS A 664 -16.75 8.48 -26.00
N PRO A 665 -17.99 8.88 -26.36
CA PRO A 665 -18.98 9.34 -25.38
C PRO A 665 -19.13 8.36 -24.24
N SER A 666 -19.28 8.88 -23.02
CA SER A 666 -19.66 8.09 -21.83
C SER A 666 -21.14 8.30 -21.52
N GLN A 667 -21.70 7.50 -20.61
CA GLN A 667 -23.08 7.71 -20.14
C GLN A 667 -23.26 9.13 -19.58
N ALA A 668 -22.27 9.65 -18.84
CA ALA A 668 -22.27 11.03 -18.35
C ALA A 668 -22.28 12.08 -19.47
N THR A 669 -21.62 11.81 -20.61
CA THR A 669 -21.67 12.69 -21.79
C THR A 669 -23.11 12.84 -22.30
N PHE A 670 -23.83 11.72 -22.42
CA PHE A 670 -25.21 11.73 -22.89
C PHE A 670 -26.17 12.38 -21.89
N VAL A 671 -26.00 12.16 -20.59
CA VAL A 671 -26.76 12.88 -19.54
C VAL A 671 -26.57 14.39 -19.70
N SER A 672 -25.33 14.85 -19.87
CA SER A 672 -24.98 16.26 -20.02
C SER A 672 -25.60 16.89 -21.26
N ALA A 673 -25.53 16.20 -22.41
CA ALA A 673 -26.09 16.68 -23.67
C ALA A 673 -27.64 16.69 -23.64
N LEU A 674 -28.27 15.67 -23.07
CA LEU A 674 -29.74 15.62 -22.91
C LEU A 674 -30.25 16.68 -21.94
N ALA A 675 -29.51 16.97 -20.85
CA ALA A 675 -29.82 18.08 -19.96
C ALA A 675 -29.81 19.42 -20.71
N ALA A 676 -28.81 19.65 -21.58
CA ALA A 676 -28.77 20.82 -22.45
C ALA A 676 -30.02 20.89 -23.35
N CYS A 677 -30.38 19.79 -24.02
CA CYS A 677 -31.59 19.72 -24.86
C CYS A 677 -32.89 20.00 -24.07
N SER A 678 -32.96 19.55 -22.81
CA SER A 678 -34.11 19.82 -21.92
C SER A 678 -34.32 21.31 -21.67
N HIS A 679 -33.24 22.06 -21.40
CA HIS A 679 -33.32 23.48 -21.09
C HIS A 679 -33.81 24.37 -22.24
N MET A 680 -33.54 24.01 -23.51
CA MET A 680 -33.98 24.78 -24.69
C MET A 680 -35.10 24.13 -25.51
N GLY A 681 -35.60 22.96 -25.10
CA GLY A 681 -36.70 22.29 -25.78
C GLY A 681 -36.35 21.67 -27.13
N TRP A 682 -35.09 21.29 -27.35
CA TRP A 682 -34.63 20.64 -28.58
C TRP A 682 -34.97 19.13 -28.58
N VAL A 683 -36.26 18.82 -28.61
CA VAL A 683 -36.77 17.45 -28.42
C VAL A 683 -36.26 16.49 -29.49
N ASP A 684 -36.21 16.90 -30.76
CA ASP A 684 -35.78 16.03 -31.87
C ASP A 684 -34.31 15.61 -31.75
N HIS A 685 -33.44 16.55 -31.35
CA HIS A 685 -32.03 16.25 -31.08
C HIS A 685 -31.88 15.33 -29.87
N GLY A 686 -32.64 15.58 -28.79
CA GLY A 686 -32.63 14.70 -27.62
C GLY A 686 -33.07 13.27 -27.94
N ARG A 687 -34.11 13.10 -28.76
CA ARG A 687 -34.52 11.77 -29.28
C ARG A 687 -33.39 11.11 -30.05
N PHE A 688 -32.76 11.84 -30.98
CA PHE A 688 -31.66 11.30 -31.76
C PHE A 688 -30.51 10.84 -30.87
N LEU A 689 -30.11 11.64 -29.89
CA LEU A 689 -29.10 11.29 -28.91
C LEU A 689 -29.46 10.01 -28.15
N PHE A 690 -30.68 9.94 -27.61
CA PHE A 690 -31.16 8.79 -26.85
C PHE A 690 -31.13 7.48 -27.67
N HIS A 691 -31.57 7.51 -28.92
CA HIS A 691 -31.55 6.34 -29.81
C HIS A 691 -30.12 5.98 -30.25
N SER A 692 -29.25 6.97 -30.46
CA SER A 692 -27.86 6.75 -30.86
C SER A 692 -27.07 5.97 -29.81
N MET A 693 -27.49 6.01 -28.54
CA MET A 693 -26.84 5.29 -27.43
C MET A 693 -26.79 3.77 -27.64
N ALA A 694 -27.85 3.18 -28.22
CA ALA A 694 -27.93 1.75 -28.48
C ALA A 694 -26.89 1.26 -29.51
N SER A 695 -26.39 2.16 -30.37
CA SER A 695 -25.39 1.83 -31.39
C SER A 695 -23.95 1.78 -30.83
N TYR A 696 -23.70 2.36 -29.65
CA TYR A 696 -22.39 2.34 -29.01
C TYR A 696 -22.23 1.04 -28.20
N GLN A 697 -21.66 0.00 -28.83
CA GLN A 697 -21.31 -1.27 -28.19
C GLN A 697 -20.47 -1.04 -26.91
N LYS A 698 -21.02 -1.50 -25.77
CA LYS A 698 -20.59 -1.37 -24.34
C LYS A 698 -21.45 -0.47 -23.44
N MET A 699 -22.50 0.19 -23.92
CA MET A 699 -23.35 1.08 -23.09
C MET A 699 -24.58 0.44 -22.42
N GLU A 700 -24.78 -0.87 -22.52
CA GLU A 700 -25.88 -1.54 -21.81
C GLU A 700 -25.44 -2.02 -20.42
N PRO A 701 -26.23 -1.74 -19.37
CA PRO A 701 -27.51 -1.03 -19.37
C PRO A 701 -27.38 0.51 -19.31
N ILE A 702 -28.30 1.21 -19.98
CA ILE A 702 -28.45 2.69 -19.99
C ILE A 702 -28.71 3.19 -18.56
N SER A 703 -27.95 4.18 -18.07
CA SER A 703 -28.09 4.70 -16.70
C SER A 703 -29.45 5.35 -16.41
N ARG A 704 -29.91 5.26 -15.16
CA ARG A 704 -31.15 5.89 -14.67
C ARG A 704 -31.25 7.38 -15.02
N ASP A 705 -30.15 8.13 -14.88
CA ASP A 705 -30.15 9.57 -15.10
C ASP A 705 -30.53 9.99 -16.53
N ILE A 706 -30.23 9.14 -17.53
CA ILE A 706 -30.56 9.39 -18.95
C ILE A 706 -32.07 9.34 -19.15
N TYR A 707 -32.74 8.32 -18.59
CA TYR A 707 -34.20 8.25 -18.58
C TYR A 707 -34.82 9.44 -17.86
N GLY A 708 -34.21 9.85 -16.74
CA GLY A 708 -34.60 11.06 -16.02
C GLY A 708 -34.57 12.32 -16.89
N CYS A 709 -33.44 12.58 -17.57
CA CYS A 709 -33.29 13.71 -18.49
C CYS A 709 -34.25 13.65 -19.68
N MET A 710 -34.48 12.45 -20.25
CA MET A 710 -35.40 12.25 -21.37
C MET A 710 -36.84 12.56 -20.98
N VAL A 711 -37.30 12.04 -19.83
CA VAL A 711 -38.63 12.30 -19.28
C VAL A 711 -38.80 13.77 -18.94
N ASP A 712 -37.82 14.40 -18.29
CA ASP A 712 -37.86 15.83 -17.97
C ASP A 712 -37.98 16.68 -19.24
N MET A 713 -37.18 16.39 -20.27
CA MET A 713 -37.24 17.06 -21.57
C MET A 713 -38.62 16.90 -22.24
N LEU A 714 -39.10 15.66 -22.40
CA LEU A 714 -40.40 15.40 -23.05
C LEU A 714 -41.55 16.05 -22.26
N SER A 715 -41.52 15.95 -20.94
CA SER A 715 -42.55 16.48 -20.05
C SER A 715 -42.64 18.00 -20.11
N ARG A 716 -41.51 18.71 -20.08
CA ARG A 716 -41.47 20.18 -20.19
C ARG A 716 -41.97 20.68 -21.54
N ASN A 717 -41.77 19.90 -22.60
CA ASN A 717 -42.12 20.26 -23.98
C ASN A 717 -43.48 19.72 -24.45
N GLY A 718 -44.27 19.12 -23.55
CA GLY A 718 -45.66 18.73 -23.84
C GLY A 718 -45.84 17.35 -24.46
N PHE A 719 -44.77 16.58 -24.64
CA PHE A 719 -44.81 15.20 -25.13
C PHE A 719 -45.12 14.21 -23.99
N LEU A 720 -46.24 14.43 -23.31
CA LEU A 720 -46.58 13.78 -22.03
C LEU A 720 -46.82 12.26 -22.14
N GLU A 721 -47.58 11.82 -23.15
CA GLU A 721 -47.86 10.39 -23.35
C GLU A 721 -46.60 9.60 -23.71
N GLU A 722 -45.70 10.21 -24.48
CA GLU A 722 -44.42 9.57 -24.76
C GLU A 722 -43.53 9.53 -23.52
N SER A 723 -43.53 10.59 -22.72
CA SER A 723 -42.83 10.58 -21.44
C SER A 723 -43.33 9.46 -20.53
N ARG A 724 -44.64 9.17 -20.53
CA ARG A 724 -45.21 8.01 -19.83
C ARG A 724 -44.70 6.69 -20.41
N GLN A 725 -44.71 6.52 -21.74
CA GLN A 725 -44.21 5.31 -22.39
C GLN A 725 -42.74 5.02 -22.03
N ILE A 726 -41.90 6.06 -21.96
CA ILE A 726 -40.50 5.91 -21.53
C ILE A 726 -40.40 5.39 -20.08
N ILE A 727 -41.27 5.85 -19.17
CA ILE A 727 -41.35 5.37 -17.78
C ILE A 727 -41.84 3.91 -17.74
N GLU A 728 -42.76 3.51 -18.61
CA GLU A 728 -43.29 2.14 -18.63
C GLU A 728 -42.29 1.13 -19.23
N VAL A 729 -41.45 1.54 -20.18
CA VAL A 729 -40.50 0.67 -20.89
C VAL A 729 -39.12 0.58 -20.20
N MET A 730 -38.78 1.50 -19.30
CA MET A 730 -37.46 1.51 -18.67
C MET A 730 -37.22 0.27 -17.78
N PRO A 731 -35.98 -0.25 -17.71
CA PRO A 731 -35.65 -1.46 -16.94
C PRO A 731 -35.58 -1.23 -15.43
N TYR A 732 -36.01 -0.05 -14.95
CA TYR A 732 -35.92 0.37 -13.56
C TYR A 732 -37.30 0.67 -12.99
N THR A 733 -37.47 0.50 -11.69
CA THR A 733 -38.65 1.01 -11.01
C THR A 733 -38.65 2.54 -11.03
N PRO A 734 -39.79 3.20 -11.35
CA PRO A 734 -39.89 4.65 -11.31
C PRO A 734 -39.52 5.20 -9.93
N TRP A 735 -38.68 6.23 -9.89
CA TRP A 735 -38.32 6.91 -8.64
C TRP A 735 -39.07 8.24 -8.48
N PRO A 736 -39.13 8.82 -7.27
CA PRO A 736 -39.98 9.99 -7.03
C PRO A 736 -39.66 11.20 -7.90
N ALA A 737 -38.38 11.44 -8.25
CA ALA A 737 -38.01 12.61 -9.03
C ALA A 737 -38.47 12.54 -10.51
N ILE A 738 -38.40 11.37 -11.16
CA ILE A 738 -38.84 11.23 -12.56
C ILE A 738 -40.37 11.42 -12.69
N LEU A 739 -41.14 10.92 -11.71
CA LEU A 739 -42.58 11.16 -11.65
C LEU A 739 -42.92 12.62 -11.34
N ARG A 740 -42.13 13.31 -10.49
CA ARG A 740 -42.31 14.76 -10.28
C ARG A 740 -42.07 15.56 -11.56
N SER A 741 -41.07 15.20 -12.37
CA SER A 741 -40.82 15.84 -13.66
C SER A 741 -42.02 15.69 -14.60
N LEU A 742 -42.61 14.48 -14.70
CA LEU A 742 -43.83 14.26 -15.47
C LEU A 742 -45.02 15.04 -14.92
N LEU A 743 -45.26 15.01 -13.60
CA LEU A 743 -46.34 15.75 -12.96
C LEU A 743 -46.22 17.26 -13.19
N SER A 744 -45.00 17.79 -13.15
CA SER A 744 -44.72 19.19 -13.47
C SER A 744 -45.05 19.51 -14.93
N GLY A 745 -44.72 18.61 -15.88
CA GLY A 745 -45.11 18.72 -17.28
C GLY A 745 -46.64 18.69 -17.47
N CYS A 746 -47.32 17.75 -16.83
CA CYS A 746 -48.79 17.66 -16.84
C CYS A 746 -49.46 18.94 -16.33
N ARG A 747 -48.89 19.56 -15.29
CA ARG A 747 -49.34 20.86 -14.81
C ARG A 747 -49.13 21.97 -15.84
N ILE A 748 -47.92 22.07 -16.43
CA ILE A 748 -47.58 23.11 -17.42
C ILE A 748 -48.50 23.02 -18.65
N HIS A 749 -48.83 21.81 -19.11
CA HIS A 749 -49.60 21.57 -20.34
C HIS A 749 -51.07 21.21 -20.10
N GLY A 750 -51.54 21.22 -18.85
CA GLY A 750 -52.95 21.04 -18.48
C GLY A 750 -53.52 19.62 -18.65
N ASN A 751 -52.69 18.57 -18.70
CA ASN A 751 -53.17 17.18 -18.81
C ASN A 751 -53.47 16.60 -17.40
N LEU A 752 -54.72 16.76 -16.96
CA LEU A 752 -55.17 16.34 -15.63
C LEU A 752 -55.23 14.82 -15.45
N GLU A 753 -55.61 14.07 -16.50
CA GLU A 753 -55.75 12.61 -16.44
C GLU A 753 -54.40 11.95 -16.15
N LEU A 754 -53.35 12.34 -16.88
CA LEU A 754 -52.01 11.83 -16.65
C LEU A 754 -51.41 12.36 -15.34
N GLY A 755 -51.78 13.58 -14.91
CA GLY A 755 -51.43 14.13 -13.61
C GLY A 755 -51.96 13.28 -12.45
N GLU A 756 -53.22 12.84 -12.50
CA GLU A 756 -53.81 11.95 -11.50
C GLU A 756 -53.12 10.59 -11.44
N TRP A 757 -52.83 9.99 -12.60
CA TRP A 757 -52.06 8.75 -12.68
C TRP A 757 -50.69 8.90 -12.02
N THR A 758 -49.97 9.98 -12.34
CA THR A 758 -48.62 10.23 -11.81
C THR A 758 -48.63 10.39 -10.29
N VAL A 759 -49.64 11.08 -9.72
CA VAL A 759 -49.78 11.21 -8.26
C VAL A 759 -50.09 9.88 -7.59
N LYS A 760 -50.96 9.04 -8.18
CA LYS A 760 -51.26 7.71 -7.62
C LYS A 760 -49.99 6.86 -7.50
N GLU A 761 -49.14 6.86 -8.53
CA GLU A 761 -47.84 6.17 -8.50
C GLU A 761 -46.89 6.78 -7.46
N LEU A 762 -46.81 8.11 -7.37
CA LEU A 762 -45.88 8.80 -6.46
C LEU A 762 -46.25 8.62 -4.98
N VAL A 763 -47.54 8.56 -4.66
CA VAL A 763 -48.06 8.32 -3.31
C VAL A 763 -47.82 6.87 -2.86
N GLN A 764 -47.85 5.91 -3.78
CA GLN A 764 -47.47 4.52 -3.46
C GLN A 764 -45.97 4.41 -3.11
N LEU A 765 -45.13 5.23 -3.75
CA LEU A 765 -43.68 5.24 -3.52
C LEU A 765 -43.27 6.04 -2.27
N VAL A 766 -43.90 7.20 -2.03
CA VAL A 766 -43.56 8.08 -0.90
C VAL A 766 -44.83 8.64 -0.27
N PRO A 767 -45.46 7.89 0.66
CA PRO A 767 -46.77 8.25 1.24
C PRO A 767 -46.76 9.57 2.03
N GLU A 768 -45.61 9.94 2.59
CA GLU A 768 -45.46 11.07 3.51
C GLU A 768 -45.11 12.39 2.81
N ASN A 769 -45.01 12.41 1.48
CA ASN A 769 -44.59 13.59 0.73
C ASN A 769 -45.77 14.51 0.37
N ASP A 770 -45.67 15.80 0.70
CA ASP A 770 -46.70 16.79 0.39
C ASP A 770 -46.65 17.31 -1.06
N ALA A 771 -45.47 17.27 -1.70
CA ALA A 771 -45.25 17.84 -3.03
C ALA A 771 -46.21 17.34 -4.13
N PRO A 772 -46.56 16.03 -4.24
CA PRO A 772 -47.46 15.54 -5.29
C PRO A 772 -48.88 16.10 -5.14
N TYR A 773 -49.40 16.15 -3.91
CA TYR A 773 -50.70 16.72 -3.58
C TYR A 773 -50.75 18.21 -3.88
N VAL A 774 -49.69 18.95 -3.49
CA VAL A 774 -49.58 20.39 -3.75
C VAL A 774 -49.51 20.69 -5.25
N LEU A 775 -48.73 19.93 -6.01
CA LEU A 775 -48.60 20.12 -7.46
C LEU A 775 -49.89 19.81 -8.22
N LEU A 776 -50.60 18.74 -7.87
CA LEU A 776 -51.87 18.38 -8.51
C LEU A 776 -53.01 19.31 -8.10
N ALA A 777 -53.11 19.68 -6.83
CA ALA A 777 -54.10 20.68 -6.40
C ALA A 777 -53.87 22.03 -7.11
N LYS A 778 -52.60 22.39 -7.36
CA LYS A 778 -52.26 23.57 -8.16
C LYS A 778 -52.71 23.41 -9.62
N ALA A 779 -52.48 22.25 -10.23
CA ALA A 779 -52.95 21.97 -11.60
C ALA A 779 -54.47 22.10 -11.75
N TYR A 780 -55.27 21.54 -10.83
CA TYR A 780 -56.74 21.72 -10.84
C TYR A 780 -57.15 23.19 -10.67
N SER A 781 -56.46 23.94 -9.81
CA SER A 781 -56.75 25.37 -9.63
C SER A 781 -56.43 26.20 -10.87
N GLU A 782 -55.36 25.86 -11.61
CA GLU A 782 -54.96 26.54 -12.86
C GLU A 782 -55.96 26.31 -14.00
N VAL A 783 -56.65 25.15 -14.02
CA VAL A 783 -57.73 24.83 -14.97
C VAL A 783 -59.11 25.34 -14.50
N GLY A 784 -59.20 25.92 -13.31
CA GLY A 784 -60.43 26.51 -12.75
C GLY A 784 -61.34 25.52 -11.99
N SER A 785 -60.91 24.27 -11.78
CA SER A 785 -61.65 23.29 -10.98
C SER A 785 -61.29 23.40 -9.49
N TRP A 786 -61.89 24.38 -8.82
CA TRP A 786 -61.62 24.66 -7.40
C TRP A 786 -62.11 23.57 -6.45
N GLU A 787 -63.17 22.84 -6.82
CA GLU A 787 -63.71 21.74 -6.03
C GLU A 787 -62.74 20.56 -5.97
N ASP A 788 -62.17 20.17 -7.13
CA ASP A 788 -61.17 19.09 -7.22
C ASP A 788 -59.87 19.48 -6.50
N ALA A 789 -59.40 20.73 -6.66
CA ALA A 789 -58.24 21.23 -5.93
C ALA A 789 -58.41 21.14 -4.40
N THR A 790 -59.62 21.44 -3.91
CA THR A 790 -59.97 21.35 -2.49
C THR A 790 -60.06 19.89 -2.03
N ARG A 791 -60.58 18.99 -2.87
CA ARG A 791 -60.62 17.54 -2.61
C ARG A 791 -59.21 16.98 -2.40
N ILE A 792 -58.26 17.29 -3.30
CA ILE A 792 -56.87 16.81 -3.19
C ILE A 792 -56.18 17.33 -1.92
N ARG A 793 -56.41 18.60 -1.55
CA ARG A 793 -55.87 19.16 -0.30
C ARG A 793 -56.48 18.51 0.94
N ARG A 794 -57.76 18.16 0.90
CA ARG A 794 -58.44 17.44 1.99
C ARG A 794 -57.86 16.03 2.14
N GLU A 795 -57.65 15.33 1.03
CA GLU A 795 -57.02 14.00 1.03
C GLU A 795 -55.60 14.03 1.63
N MET A 796 -54.81 15.07 1.33
CA MET A 796 -53.49 15.29 1.93
C MET A 796 -53.57 15.40 3.47
N ILE A 797 -54.56 16.15 3.99
CA ILE A 797 -54.77 16.34 5.43
C ILE A 797 -55.29 15.06 6.10
N GLU A 798 -56.25 14.37 5.47
CA GLU A 798 -56.82 13.11 5.97
C GLU A 798 -55.77 12.00 6.08
N ARG A 799 -54.76 12.01 5.21
CA ARG A 799 -53.61 11.09 5.26
C ARG A 799 -52.50 11.55 6.23
N GLY A 800 -52.69 12.67 6.93
CA GLY A 800 -51.74 13.16 7.94
C GLY A 800 -50.44 13.75 7.36
N VAL A 801 -50.42 14.14 6.09
CA VAL A 801 -49.21 14.65 5.42
C VAL A 801 -49.01 16.14 5.73
N PRO A 802 -47.95 16.54 6.45
CA PRO A 802 -47.72 17.94 6.80
C PRO A 802 -47.21 18.74 5.59
N LYS A 803 -47.73 19.96 5.41
CA LYS A 803 -47.23 20.87 4.37
C LYS A 803 -45.88 21.46 4.78
N ASN A 804 -44.83 21.20 4.01
CA ASN A 804 -43.52 21.79 4.23
C ASN A 804 -43.48 23.21 3.62
N THR A 805 -43.18 24.22 4.44
CA THR A 805 -42.95 25.59 3.96
C THR A 805 -41.59 25.67 3.26
N GLY A 806 -41.58 25.98 1.96
CA GLY A 806 -40.36 26.22 1.21
C GLY A 806 -39.59 27.43 1.77
N CYS A 807 -38.31 27.24 2.06
CA CYS A 807 -37.40 28.31 2.50
C CYS A 807 -36.46 28.66 1.34
N SER A 808 -36.24 29.95 1.09
CA SER A 808 -35.23 30.43 0.14
C SER A 808 -34.21 31.26 0.90
N TRP A 809 -32.93 30.92 0.74
CA TRP A 809 -31.82 31.69 1.29
C TRP A 809 -31.47 32.78 0.28
N ILE A 810 -31.52 34.03 0.73
CA ILE A 810 -31.03 35.19 -0.02
C ILE A 810 -29.85 35.72 0.80
N GLU A 811 -28.64 35.64 0.24
CA GLU A 811 -27.50 36.41 0.77
C GLU A 811 -27.75 37.89 0.48
N MET A 812 -27.72 38.72 1.53
CA MET A 812 -27.79 40.18 1.44
C MET A 812 -26.41 40.81 1.36
#